data_AF-A0A7J6M0V1-F1
#
_entry.id   AF-A0A7J6M0V1-F1
#
_cell.length_a   1.000
_cell.length_b   1.000
_cell.length_c   1.000
_cell.angle_alpha   90.00
_cell.angle_beta   90.00
_cell.angle_gamma   90.00
#
_symmetry.space_group_name_H-M   'P 1'
#
loop_
_entity.id
_entity.type
_entity.pdbx_description
1 polymer ?
#
loop_
_entity_poly.entity_id
_entity_poly.type
_entity_poly.pdbx_seq_one_letter_code
_entity_poly.pdbx_strand_id
1 'polypeptide(L)'
;MTDMSPFGGLLVPLPFKIRSFQQSSANDVCINPWYTSNNDHPEAVMVIGLPDEGVFDYVDYFLEQNPHKYVELSERTMFDWFKASALRPIRRGPVASNDRPDFLFGVQPFDEGFVRKQLREFARMPHGRKNLVLVEIRGGLLEEERSKIMEQFPGRERTAVVCVGKPAADYTAYVKDIVRGEIFAEKELERERKLNVLKHEYKIRQMERERAKKVREAARAAERARIEAAEDARKKREEAAAATAKEAGDEGKDEAKTEEDDQKMQPAPVEEKKEEAPKEEAEEEEEEPEPTLPPTEVTDEEIKQRLRVENVEDSRTANLVREEQLSEGCYRKMPFSDISHKALSECYLSFTLPQETEKTPRGLQAFDSINFVWEKKAAATQRLEAWVKSHKVLEKVPSITGPTDWFKQQMEAWMNTKLEWRKAQRLYQEEQAKARSEKKEEQEEEEKGEEKKTEGPDEKMEDAPAEVDVWVPEDVCDIDAKKTPLFAKFQLVDWQLMNLRYELHLLCHAFERDATSQDADLKGIHKSLLQHYYQTYVMRGVLVPSLYGAHSLDQILDTLLVDTIMIDKDGVLKAVHDIDAPLSTFVRLTEAARREREARIAAGDESAKLMVIQPVVSHYSGGKGGGRRVDYSRSGKGGYQSYQQHSGPYHARCK
;
A
#
# COMPACT_ATOMS: atom_id res chain seq x y z
N MET A 1 -4.29 64.72 -34.68
CA MET A 1 -4.26 63.77 -35.82
C MET A 1 -4.35 62.37 -35.24
N THR A 2 -5.02 61.45 -35.92
CA THR A 2 -5.13 60.04 -35.51
C THR A 2 -4.15 59.21 -36.32
N ASP A 3 -3.08 58.73 -35.70
CA ASP A 3 -2.11 57.86 -36.37
C ASP A 3 -2.75 56.50 -36.67
N MET A 4 -2.94 56.22 -37.96
CA MET A 4 -3.55 54.97 -38.43
C MET A 4 -2.52 53.84 -38.44
N SER A 5 -2.77 52.82 -37.62
CA SER A 5 -2.05 51.55 -37.68
C SER A 5 -2.36 50.79 -38.99
N PRO A 6 -1.41 50.04 -39.58
CA PRO A 6 -1.67 49.17 -40.74
C PRO A 6 -2.79 48.14 -40.54
N PHE A 7 -3.21 47.89 -39.29
CA PHE A 7 -4.20 46.88 -38.92
C PHE A 7 -5.58 47.45 -38.55
N GLY A 8 -5.91 48.68 -38.97
CA GLY A 8 -7.29 49.17 -39.14
C GLY A 8 -8.15 49.35 -37.87
N GLY A 9 -7.62 49.10 -36.68
CA GLY A 9 -8.33 49.29 -35.41
C GLY A 9 -8.05 50.65 -34.74
N LEU A 10 -9.04 51.17 -34.01
CA LEU A 10 -8.86 52.32 -33.11
C LEU A 10 -7.90 51.94 -31.96
N LEU A 11 -6.72 52.55 -31.95
CA LEU A 11 -5.74 52.39 -30.86
C LEU A 11 -6.21 53.13 -29.60
N VAL A 12 -6.92 52.41 -28.72
CA VAL A 12 -7.21 52.87 -27.36
C VAL A 12 -5.94 52.68 -26.50
N PRO A 13 -5.42 53.71 -25.81
CA PRO A 13 -4.29 53.55 -24.91
C PRO A 13 -4.68 52.66 -23.72
N LEU A 14 -3.79 51.75 -23.33
CA LEU A 14 -4.00 50.90 -22.15
C LEU A 14 -4.14 51.77 -20.88
N PRO A 15 -5.00 51.39 -19.91
CA PRO A 15 -5.22 52.14 -18.68
C PRO A 15 -4.02 52.11 -17.72
N PHE A 16 -2.93 51.42 -18.09
CA PHE A 16 -1.65 51.38 -17.40
C PHE A 16 -0.51 51.52 -18.41
N LYS A 17 0.61 52.11 -17.99
CA LYS A 17 1.85 52.10 -18.78
C LYS A 17 2.54 50.74 -18.61
N ILE A 18 2.72 50.01 -19.71
CA ILE A 18 3.66 48.88 -19.75
C ILE A 18 5.06 49.45 -19.50
N ARG A 19 5.67 49.07 -18.39
CA ARG A 19 7.07 49.40 -18.06
C ARG A 19 7.98 48.38 -18.74
N SER A 20 9.14 48.80 -19.22
CA SER A 20 10.18 47.85 -19.61
C SER A 20 10.83 47.22 -18.37
N PHE A 21 11.51 46.08 -18.51
CA PHE A 21 12.22 45.44 -17.38
C PHE A 21 13.30 46.35 -16.75
N GLN A 22 13.81 47.32 -17.50
CA GLN A 22 14.74 48.36 -17.04
C GLN A 22 14.06 49.42 -16.13
N GLN A 23 12.74 49.36 -15.96
CA GLN A 23 11.91 50.29 -15.18
C GLN A 23 11.14 49.58 -14.04
N SER A 24 11.45 48.31 -13.77
CA SER A 24 11.03 47.58 -12.57
C SER A 24 11.60 48.25 -11.31
N SER A 25 10.91 48.19 -10.16
CA SER A 25 11.47 48.75 -8.93
C SER A 25 12.51 47.81 -8.32
N ALA A 26 13.40 48.35 -7.47
CA ALA A 26 14.39 47.54 -6.73
C ALA A 26 13.77 46.54 -5.74
N ASN A 27 12.45 46.60 -5.51
CA ASN A 27 11.71 45.60 -4.74
C ASN A 27 11.21 44.44 -5.63
N ASP A 28 11.09 44.67 -6.95
CA ASP A 28 10.59 43.71 -7.95
C ASP A 28 11.72 42.98 -8.70
N VAL A 29 12.97 43.46 -8.59
CA VAL A 29 14.15 42.83 -9.20
C VAL A 29 15.31 42.70 -8.21
N CYS A 30 15.94 41.53 -8.19
CA CYS A 30 17.25 41.33 -7.57
C CYS A 30 18.36 41.44 -8.63
N ILE A 31 19.52 41.99 -8.25
CA ILE A 31 20.73 41.89 -9.08
C ILE A 31 21.17 40.42 -9.06
N ASN A 32 21.14 39.77 -10.22
CA ASN A 32 21.50 38.36 -10.38
C ASN A 32 23.03 38.21 -10.18
N PRO A 33 23.53 37.57 -9.10
CA PRO A 33 24.97 37.58 -8.78
C PRO A 33 25.82 36.92 -9.88
N TRP A 34 25.24 35.93 -10.55
CA TRP A 34 25.77 35.20 -11.71
C TRP A 34 26.08 36.04 -12.95
N TYR A 35 25.90 37.37 -12.91
CA TYR A 35 26.31 38.28 -13.98
C TYR A 35 27.78 38.75 -13.83
N THR A 36 28.39 38.62 -12.66
CA THR A 36 29.77 39.08 -12.41
C THR A 36 30.85 38.00 -12.59
N SER A 37 30.46 36.75 -12.90
CA SER A 37 31.41 35.69 -13.21
C SER A 37 31.94 35.83 -14.65
N ASN A 38 33.16 36.34 -14.81
CA ASN A 38 33.91 36.23 -16.07
C ASN A 38 34.22 34.74 -16.34
N ASN A 39 33.38 34.08 -17.12
CA ASN A 39 33.59 32.69 -17.55
C ASN A 39 34.38 32.67 -18.86
N ASP A 40 35.63 33.13 -18.80
CA ASP A 40 36.57 33.07 -19.93
C ASP A 40 36.83 31.61 -20.36
N HIS A 41 36.72 30.68 -19.39
CA HIS A 41 36.65 29.23 -19.58
C HIS A 41 35.35 28.69 -18.94
N PRO A 42 34.27 28.47 -19.72
CA PRO A 42 33.01 28.02 -19.16
C PRO A 42 32.98 26.49 -19.01
N GLU A 43 32.58 26.01 -17.82
CA GLU A 43 32.60 24.58 -17.46
C GLU A 43 31.23 23.89 -17.56
N ALA A 44 31.21 22.59 -17.84
CA ALA A 44 30.05 21.71 -17.74
C ALA A 44 30.42 20.49 -16.88
N VAL A 45 30.06 20.53 -15.60
CA VAL A 45 30.34 19.47 -14.63
C VAL A 45 29.17 18.49 -14.61
N MET A 46 29.43 17.20 -14.79
CA MET A 46 28.45 16.13 -14.58
C MET A 46 28.79 15.34 -13.32
N VAL A 47 27.90 15.37 -12.34
CA VAL A 47 28.03 14.59 -11.11
C VAL A 47 27.45 13.20 -11.35
N ILE A 48 28.24 12.17 -11.07
CA ILE A 48 27.95 10.76 -11.35
C ILE A 48 28.20 9.94 -10.08
N GLY A 49 27.15 9.31 -9.56
CA GLY A 49 27.20 8.43 -8.40
C GLY A 49 26.13 7.35 -8.46
N LEU A 50 26.14 6.45 -7.48
CA LEU A 50 25.18 5.35 -7.40
C LEU A 50 23.82 5.84 -6.85
N PRO A 51 22.69 5.22 -7.26
CA PRO A 51 21.38 5.57 -6.73
C PRO A 51 21.32 5.35 -5.22
N ASP A 52 20.69 6.28 -4.51
CA ASP A 52 20.48 6.27 -3.06
C ASP A 52 21.79 6.33 -2.23
N GLU A 53 22.92 6.63 -2.87
CA GLU A 53 24.23 6.89 -2.23
C GLU A 53 24.50 8.40 -2.05
N GLY A 54 23.46 9.21 -1.84
CA GLY A 54 23.58 10.63 -1.45
C GLY A 54 24.09 11.58 -2.54
N VAL A 55 23.94 11.22 -3.83
CA VAL A 55 24.45 12.03 -4.95
C VAL A 55 23.89 13.45 -4.95
N PHE A 56 22.62 13.61 -4.59
CA PHE A 56 21.95 14.91 -4.54
C PHE A 56 22.46 15.81 -3.41
N ASP A 57 22.66 15.28 -2.20
CA ASP A 57 23.28 16.02 -1.09
C ASP A 57 24.72 16.46 -1.45
N TYR A 58 25.44 15.67 -2.25
CA TYR A 58 26.75 16.07 -2.76
C TYR A 58 26.69 17.19 -3.81
N VAL A 59 25.65 17.26 -4.64
CA VAL A 59 25.42 18.43 -5.51
C VAL A 59 25.16 19.68 -4.69
N ASP A 60 24.34 19.58 -3.63
CA ASP A 60 24.04 20.72 -2.75
C ASP A 60 25.29 21.20 -2.02
N TYR A 61 26.08 20.28 -1.45
CA TYR A 61 27.41 20.57 -0.91
C TYR A 61 28.33 21.25 -1.93
N PHE A 62 28.40 20.74 -3.16
CA PHE A 62 29.25 21.30 -4.21
C PHE A 62 28.84 22.74 -4.59
N LEU A 63 27.54 23.03 -4.61
CA LEU A 63 27.01 24.38 -4.86
C LEU A 63 27.27 25.34 -3.69
N GLU A 64 27.19 24.87 -2.45
CA GLU A 64 27.57 25.64 -1.25
C GLU A 64 29.07 25.98 -1.22
N GLN A 65 29.94 25.05 -1.62
CA GLN A 65 31.39 25.29 -1.73
C GLN A 65 31.75 26.19 -2.92
N ASN A 66 30.87 26.35 -3.92
CA ASN A 66 31.11 27.13 -5.13
C ASN A 66 30.02 28.20 -5.36
N PRO A 67 29.78 29.10 -4.38
CA PRO A 67 28.63 30.00 -4.39
C PRO A 67 28.65 30.91 -5.61
N HIS A 68 27.54 30.91 -6.35
CA HIS A 68 27.35 31.67 -7.59
C HIS A 68 28.31 31.34 -8.76
N LYS A 69 29.11 30.25 -8.69
CA LYS A 69 29.96 29.82 -9.82
C LYS A 69 29.22 28.91 -10.81
N TYR A 70 28.49 27.90 -10.34
CA TYR A 70 27.79 26.90 -11.19
C TYR A 70 26.26 26.92 -11.05
N VAL A 71 25.54 26.92 -12.18
CA VAL A 71 24.07 26.78 -12.18
C VAL A 71 23.72 25.30 -12.35
N GLU A 72 22.92 24.75 -11.44
CA GLU A 72 22.36 23.40 -11.59
C GLU A 72 21.32 23.34 -12.72
N LEU A 73 21.37 22.27 -13.51
CA LEU A 73 20.46 22.00 -14.64
C LEU A 73 19.86 20.58 -14.51
N SER A 74 19.02 20.38 -13.49
CA SER A 74 18.33 19.12 -13.20
C SER A 74 16.80 19.28 -13.18
N GLU A 75 16.07 18.17 -13.03
CA GLU A 75 14.61 18.19 -12.91
C GLU A 75 14.12 18.66 -11.53
N ARG A 76 14.92 18.47 -10.46
CA ARG A 76 14.62 19.03 -9.13
C ARG A 76 14.69 20.57 -9.14
N THR A 77 15.72 21.17 -9.73
CA THR A 77 15.85 22.65 -9.79
C THR A 77 14.70 23.29 -10.58
N MET A 78 14.28 22.69 -11.71
CA MET A 78 13.11 23.15 -12.46
C MET A 78 11.82 23.03 -11.66
N PHE A 79 11.64 21.93 -10.92
CA PHE A 79 10.47 21.75 -10.06
C PHE A 79 10.38 22.84 -8.99
N ASP A 80 11.50 23.24 -8.40
CA ASP A 80 11.56 24.36 -7.45
C ASP A 80 11.27 25.72 -8.09
N TRP A 81 11.70 25.95 -9.34
CA TRP A 81 11.29 27.15 -10.09
C TRP A 81 9.77 27.17 -10.36
N PHE A 82 9.15 26.01 -10.60
CA PHE A 82 7.70 25.92 -10.77
C PHE A 82 6.96 26.23 -9.45
N LYS A 83 7.42 25.68 -8.31
CA LYS A 83 6.92 26.06 -6.96
C LYS A 83 7.04 27.56 -6.70
N ALA A 84 8.21 28.15 -6.99
CA ALA A 84 8.47 29.57 -6.81
C ALA A 84 7.59 30.44 -7.72
N SER A 85 7.24 29.94 -8.90
CA SER A 85 6.25 30.52 -9.82
C SER A 85 4.79 30.29 -9.39
N ALA A 86 4.56 29.89 -8.13
CA ALA A 86 3.27 29.53 -7.53
C ALA A 86 2.50 28.37 -8.20
N LEU A 87 3.11 27.63 -9.14
CA LEU A 87 2.52 26.42 -9.70
C LEU A 87 2.53 25.31 -8.65
N ARG A 88 1.35 24.75 -8.37
CA ARG A 88 1.18 23.62 -7.45
C ARG A 88 0.95 22.35 -8.26
N PRO A 89 1.67 21.25 -7.99
CA PRO A 89 1.39 19.98 -8.66
C PRO A 89 0.02 19.46 -8.23
N ILE A 90 -0.76 18.96 -9.19
CA ILE A 90 -2.05 18.32 -8.96
C ILE A 90 -1.83 16.92 -8.37
N ARG A 91 -0.82 16.20 -8.87
CA ARG A 91 -0.39 14.89 -8.39
C ARG A 91 1.06 14.60 -8.82
N ARG A 92 1.69 13.60 -8.20
CA ARG A 92 2.86 12.93 -8.79
C ARG A 92 2.41 11.93 -9.85
N GLY A 93 3.24 11.72 -10.86
CA GLY A 93 3.12 10.60 -11.78
C GLY A 93 3.59 9.29 -11.13
N PRO A 94 3.25 8.14 -11.74
CA PRO A 94 3.49 6.82 -11.16
C PRO A 94 4.96 6.35 -11.25
N VAL A 95 5.86 7.17 -11.80
CA VAL A 95 7.29 6.84 -12.01
C VAL A 95 8.21 7.87 -11.33
N ALA A 96 7.64 8.73 -10.46
CA ALA A 96 8.34 9.78 -9.73
C ALA A 96 9.49 9.24 -8.84
N SER A 97 10.59 10.00 -8.80
CA SER A 97 11.85 9.71 -8.11
C SER A 97 12.61 11.03 -7.83
N ASN A 98 13.73 11.03 -7.10
CA ASN A 98 14.49 12.28 -6.89
C ASN A 98 15.15 12.77 -8.20
N ASP A 99 15.62 11.86 -9.06
CA ASP A 99 16.20 12.16 -10.39
C ASP A 99 15.16 12.72 -11.36
N ARG A 100 13.97 12.12 -11.38
CA ARG A 100 12.82 12.56 -12.19
C ARG A 100 11.58 12.69 -11.31
N PRO A 101 11.31 13.89 -10.76
CA PRO A 101 10.22 14.10 -9.82
C PRO A 101 8.80 13.98 -10.39
N ASP A 102 8.67 13.94 -11.73
CA ASP A 102 7.45 13.54 -12.47
C ASP A 102 6.16 14.18 -11.92
N PHE A 103 6.16 15.51 -11.77
CA PHE A 103 5.03 16.25 -11.22
C PHE A 103 4.08 16.74 -12.33
N LEU A 104 2.80 16.36 -12.21
CA LEU A 104 1.76 16.77 -13.14
C LEU A 104 1.08 18.05 -12.63
N PHE A 105 1.23 19.13 -13.39
CA PHE A 105 0.64 20.45 -13.14
C PHE A 105 -0.68 20.66 -13.88
N GLY A 106 -1.04 19.77 -14.81
CA GLY A 106 -2.22 19.91 -15.67
C GLY A 106 -2.00 20.89 -16.83
N VAL A 107 -0.74 21.18 -17.16
CA VAL A 107 -0.35 22.14 -18.20
C VAL A 107 0.63 21.45 -19.14
N GLN A 108 0.11 21.00 -20.29
CA GLN A 108 0.74 20.02 -21.17
C GLN A 108 2.25 20.27 -21.48
N PRO A 109 2.75 21.49 -21.78
CA PRO A 109 4.18 21.71 -22.02
C PRO A 109 5.10 21.51 -20.81
N PHE A 110 4.57 21.58 -19.58
CA PHE A 110 5.32 21.23 -18.36
C PHE A 110 5.29 19.72 -18.17
N ASP A 111 4.08 19.14 -18.21
CA ASP A 111 3.81 17.72 -17.97
C ASP A 111 4.48 16.79 -19.01
N GLU A 112 4.63 17.22 -20.27
CA GLU A 112 5.33 16.49 -21.34
C GLU A 112 6.85 16.77 -21.39
N GLY A 113 7.40 17.50 -20.41
CA GLY A 113 8.84 17.78 -20.33
C GLY A 113 9.38 18.70 -21.42
N PHE A 114 8.52 19.41 -22.18
CA PHE A 114 8.96 20.36 -23.21
C PHE A 114 9.80 21.50 -22.62
N VAL A 115 9.47 21.99 -21.42
CA VAL A 115 10.27 22.99 -20.70
C VAL A 115 11.71 22.51 -20.46
N ARG A 116 11.92 21.24 -20.09
CA ARG A 116 13.26 20.64 -19.92
C ARG A 116 14.08 20.69 -21.20
N LYS A 117 13.44 20.36 -22.34
CA LYS A 117 14.07 20.42 -23.67
C LYS A 117 14.46 21.86 -24.03
N GLN A 118 13.56 22.82 -23.82
CA GLN A 118 13.83 24.24 -24.07
C GLN A 118 14.96 24.77 -23.18
N LEU A 119 14.99 24.41 -21.89
CA LEU A 119 16.02 24.87 -20.97
C LEU A 119 17.43 24.40 -21.39
N ARG A 120 17.57 23.16 -21.88
CA ARG A 120 18.83 22.65 -22.44
C ARG A 120 19.19 23.33 -23.77
N GLU A 121 18.19 23.62 -24.62
CA GLU A 121 18.37 24.38 -25.85
C GLU A 121 18.85 25.83 -25.59
N PHE A 122 18.34 26.49 -24.54
CA PHE A 122 18.85 27.78 -24.05
C PHE A 122 20.27 27.66 -23.47
N ALA A 123 20.55 26.63 -22.66
CA ALA A 123 21.87 26.42 -22.06
C ALA A 123 23.00 26.13 -23.08
N ARG A 124 22.62 25.65 -24.28
CA ARG A 124 23.49 25.47 -25.46
C ARG A 124 23.84 26.78 -26.18
N MET A 125 23.11 27.88 -25.96
CA MET A 125 23.28 29.11 -26.74
C MET A 125 24.69 29.74 -26.58
N PRO A 126 25.27 30.34 -27.63
CA PRO A 126 26.62 30.91 -27.55
C PRO A 126 26.75 32.12 -26.61
N HIS A 127 25.67 32.88 -26.43
CA HIS A 127 25.66 34.10 -25.61
C HIS A 127 25.38 33.75 -24.14
N GLY A 128 26.31 34.08 -23.25
CA GLY A 128 26.16 33.84 -21.81
C GLY A 128 26.37 32.38 -21.40
N ARG A 129 27.48 31.76 -21.85
CA ARG A 129 27.90 30.44 -21.35
C ARG A 129 28.21 30.50 -19.84
N LYS A 130 27.20 30.22 -19.02
CA LYS A 130 27.38 29.95 -17.58
C LYS A 130 28.03 28.58 -17.38
N ASN A 131 28.76 28.44 -16.28
CA ASN A 131 29.20 27.13 -15.80
C ASN A 131 27.97 26.36 -15.33
N LEU A 132 27.91 25.07 -15.65
CA LEU A 132 26.76 24.22 -15.37
C LEU A 132 27.15 23.05 -14.46
N VAL A 133 26.25 22.67 -13.57
CA VAL A 133 26.26 21.36 -12.88
C VAL A 133 25.07 20.55 -13.38
N LEU A 134 25.35 19.33 -13.79
CA LEU A 134 24.40 18.36 -14.31
C LEU A 134 24.36 17.18 -13.36
N VAL A 135 23.18 16.85 -12.86
CA VAL A 135 22.92 15.60 -12.14
C VAL A 135 21.75 14.90 -12.82
N GLU A 136 22.04 13.72 -13.36
CA GLU A 136 21.07 12.73 -13.84
C GLU A 136 21.63 11.36 -13.43
N ILE A 137 20.95 10.62 -12.55
CA ILE A 137 21.46 9.35 -12.01
C ILE A 137 21.56 8.30 -13.12
N ARG A 138 20.44 8.07 -13.83
CA ARG A 138 20.42 7.17 -15.00
C ARG A 138 21.31 7.71 -16.12
N GLY A 139 21.26 9.02 -16.38
CA GLY A 139 22.03 9.68 -17.43
C GLY A 139 23.54 9.63 -17.18
N GLY A 140 23.97 9.61 -15.92
CA GLY A 140 25.36 9.56 -15.49
C GLY A 140 25.94 8.15 -15.46
N LEU A 141 25.14 7.13 -15.16
CA LEU A 141 25.61 5.74 -15.09
C LEU A 141 25.59 5.02 -16.45
N LEU A 142 24.84 5.51 -17.44
CA LEU A 142 24.80 4.92 -18.79
C LEU A 142 25.71 5.69 -19.77
N GLU A 143 26.70 5.01 -20.35
CA GLU A 143 27.66 5.58 -21.33
C GLU A 143 26.94 6.25 -22.52
N GLU A 144 25.93 5.57 -23.07
CA GLU A 144 25.10 6.11 -24.14
C GLU A 144 24.36 7.39 -23.75
N GLU A 145 23.88 7.52 -22.50
CA GLU A 145 23.17 8.72 -22.06
C GLU A 145 24.15 9.85 -21.70
N ARG A 146 25.26 9.56 -20.99
CA ARG A 146 26.37 10.51 -20.72
C ARG A 146 26.84 11.20 -22.00
N SER A 147 27.20 10.39 -23.01
CA SER A 147 27.73 10.87 -24.28
C SER A 147 26.71 11.68 -25.09
N LYS A 148 25.41 11.38 -24.99
CA LYS A 148 24.33 12.18 -25.57
C LYS A 148 24.03 13.47 -24.79
N ILE A 149 24.31 13.51 -23.48
CA ILE A 149 24.18 14.72 -22.65
C ILE A 149 25.37 15.66 -22.91
N MET A 150 26.61 15.14 -22.90
CA MET A 150 27.83 15.94 -23.14
C MET A 150 27.88 16.59 -24.53
N GLU A 151 27.27 15.99 -25.56
CA GLU A 151 27.15 16.60 -26.89
C GLU A 151 26.34 17.92 -26.87
N GLN A 152 25.43 18.11 -25.91
CA GLN A 152 24.53 19.27 -25.85
C GLN A 152 25.23 20.56 -25.36
N PHE A 153 26.47 20.48 -24.89
CA PHE A 153 27.20 21.61 -24.28
C PHE A 153 28.51 21.95 -25.01
N PRO A 154 28.51 22.19 -26.34
CA PRO A 154 29.72 22.45 -27.12
C PRO A 154 30.38 23.78 -26.70
N GLY A 155 31.71 23.78 -26.65
CA GLY A 155 32.48 24.96 -26.23
C GLY A 155 32.41 25.26 -24.73
N ARG A 156 32.18 24.21 -23.92
CA ARG A 156 32.51 24.16 -22.50
C ARG A 156 33.54 23.06 -22.25
N GLU A 157 34.36 23.21 -21.21
CA GLU A 157 35.15 22.09 -20.69
C GLU A 157 34.23 21.12 -19.94
N ARG A 158 34.29 19.82 -20.26
CA ARG A 158 33.34 18.82 -19.77
C ARG A 158 34.00 17.92 -18.75
N THR A 159 33.58 18.08 -17.50
CA THR A 159 34.21 17.46 -16.34
C THR A 159 33.27 16.43 -15.73
N ALA A 160 33.67 15.17 -15.70
CA ALA A 160 32.98 14.17 -14.88
C ALA A 160 33.45 14.30 -13.42
N VAL A 161 32.53 14.35 -12.46
CA VAL A 161 32.79 14.28 -11.03
C VAL A 161 32.16 13.00 -10.50
N VAL A 162 33.01 12.05 -10.08
CA VAL A 162 32.58 10.73 -9.62
C VAL A 162 32.54 10.69 -8.09
N CYS A 163 31.33 10.50 -7.56
CA CYS A 163 31.02 10.31 -6.15
C CYS A 163 30.50 8.88 -5.95
N VAL A 164 31.45 7.94 -5.83
CA VAL A 164 31.23 6.51 -5.59
C VAL A 164 32.32 5.99 -4.65
N GLY A 165 31.95 5.12 -3.71
CA GLY A 165 32.83 4.63 -2.64
C GLY A 165 32.72 5.50 -1.38
N LYS A 166 33.55 5.22 -0.36
CA LYS A 166 33.50 5.94 0.92
C LYS A 166 33.69 7.46 0.74
N PRO A 167 32.75 8.30 1.21
CA PRO A 167 32.86 9.74 1.01
C PRO A 167 34.02 10.42 1.77
N ALA A 168 34.37 11.62 1.31
CA ALA A 168 35.33 12.49 1.97
C ALA A 168 34.84 12.91 3.38
N ALA A 169 35.79 13.21 4.27
CA ALA A 169 35.49 13.54 5.66
C ALA A 169 34.62 14.79 5.82
N ASP A 170 34.88 15.84 5.04
CA ASP A 170 34.18 17.13 5.12
C ASP A 170 32.70 16.99 4.69
N TYR A 171 32.47 16.25 3.60
CA TYR A 171 31.13 15.88 3.16
C TYR A 171 30.42 14.97 4.17
N THR A 172 31.14 14.03 4.80
CA THR A 172 30.58 13.17 5.86
C THR A 172 30.17 13.99 7.10
N ALA A 173 30.84 15.11 7.38
CA ALA A 173 30.42 16.04 8.43
C ALA A 173 29.17 16.84 8.00
N TYR A 174 29.15 17.38 6.78
CA TYR A 174 27.99 18.08 6.20
C TYR A 174 26.70 17.24 6.25
N VAL A 175 26.76 15.98 5.78
CA VAL A 175 25.62 15.04 5.84
C VAL A 175 25.16 14.77 7.27
N LYS A 176 26.09 14.66 8.24
CA LYS A 176 25.75 14.47 9.65
C LYS A 176 25.01 15.67 10.23
N ASP A 177 25.40 16.89 9.87
CA ASP A 177 24.72 18.10 10.37
C ASP A 177 23.34 18.31 9.72
N ILE A 178 23.16 17.93 8.45
CA ILE A 178 21.82 17.81 7.83
C ILE A 178 20.94 16.82 8.59
N VAL A 179 21.42 15.58 8.78
CA VAL A 179 20.61 14.52 9.44
C VAL A 179 20.30 14.88 10.89
N ARG A 180 21.22 15.54 11.61
CA ARG A 180 20.93 16.12 12.94
C ARG A 180 19.80 17.15 12.87
N GLY A 181 19.85 18.07 11.90
CA GLY A 181 18.78 19.05 11.64
C GLY A 181 17.42 18.38 11.40
N GLU A 182 17.37 17.33 10.58
CA GLU A 182 16.16 16.54 10.33
C GLU A 182 15.63 15.86 11.59
N ILE A 183 16.52 15.24 12.39
CA ILE A 183 16.15 14.60 13.66
C ILE A 183 15.58 15.63 14.66
N PHE A 184 16.16 16.84 14.72
CA PHE A 184 15.61 17.91 15.55
C PHE A 184 14.24 18.36 15.04
N ALA A 185 14.07 18.58 13.73
CA ALA A 185 12.80 18.99 13.13
C ALA A 185 11.68 17.95 13.31
N GLU A 186 12.00 16.65 13.17
CA GLU A 186 11.06 15.56 13.43
C GLU A 186 10.63 15.55 14.90
N LYS A 187 11.56 15.77 15.84
CA LYS A 187 11.27 15.85 17.28
C LYS A 187 10.49 17.11 17.67
N GLU A 188 10.67 18.24 16.99
CA GLU A 188 9.78 19.40 17.15
C GLU A 188 8.35 19.06 16.68
N LEU A 189 8.22 18.48 15.49
CA LEU A 189 6.92 18.09 14.91
C LEU A 189 6.20 17.02 15.76
N GLU A 190 6.93 16.08 16.34
CA GLU A 190 6.36 15.09 17.26
C GLU A 190 5.88 15.73 18.57
N ARG A 191 6.65 16.67 19.13
CA ARG A 191 6.23 17.44 20.30
C ARG A 191 5.02 18.32 20.01
N GLU A 192 4.93 18.93 18.82
CA GLU A 192 3.74 19.65 18.38
C GLU A 192 2.52 18.72 18.23
N ARG A 193 2.69 17.53 17.64
CA ARG A 193 1.63 16.51 17.54
C ARG A 193 1.13 16.07 18.93
N LYS A 194 2.04 15.69 19.84
CA LYS A 194 1.72 15.32 21.23
C LYS A 194 0.96 16.46 21.94
N LEU A 195 1.44 17.70 21.82
CA LEU A 195 0.80 18.89 22.39
C LEU A 195 -0.61 19.13 21.80
N ASN A 196 -0.81 18.92 20.49
CA ASN A 196 -2.10 19.09 19.84
C ASN A 196 -3.12 18.00 20.21
N VAL A 197 -2.68 16.77 20.46
CA VAL A 197 -3.52 15.70 21.03
C VAL A 197 -3.97 16.07 22.45
N LEU A 198 -3.05 16.43 23.35
CA LEU A 198 -3.39 16.86 24.71
C LEU A 198 -4.34 18.07 24.73
N LYS A 199 -4.13 19.04 23.83
CA LYS A 199 -5.04 20.19 23.63
C LYS A 199 -6.42 19.81 23.08
N HIS A 200 -6.56 18.66 22.44
CA HIS A 200 -7.84 18.13 21.96
C HIS A 200 -8.57 17.37 23.09
N GLU A 201 -7.88 16.46 23.78
CA GLU A 201 -8.39 15.72 24.93
C GLU A 201 -8.87 16.65 26.05
N TYR A 202 -8.10 17.69 26.37
CA TYR A 202 -8.50 18.70 27.35
C TYR A 202 -9.81 19.42 26.97
N LYS A 203 -9.99 19.75 25.68
CA LYS A 203 -11.24 20.37 25.18
C LYS A 203 -12.42 19.40 25.27
N ILE A 204 -12.22 18.11 24.95
CA ILE A 204 -13.25 17.08 25.14
C ILE A 204 -13.65 17.01 26.61
N ARG A 205 -12.68 16.87 27.52
CA ARG A 205 -12.93 16.74 28.97
C ARG A 205 -13.62 17.97 29.56
N GLN A 206 -13.36 19.18 29.04
CA GLN A 206 -14.11 20.38 29.43
C GLN A 206 -15.55 20.38 28.89
N MET A 207 -15.77 20.00 27.63
CA MET A 207 -17.14 19.85 27.08
C MET A 207 -17.94 18.76 27.82
N GLU A 208 -17.31 17.67 28.23
CA GLU A 208 -17.92 16.62 29.05
C GLU A 208 -18.29 17.13 30.45
N ARG A 209 -17.40 17.88 31.12
CA ARG A 209 -17.69 18.53 32.41
C ARG A 209 -18.87 19.49 32.31
N GLU A 210 -18.92 20.33 31.27
CA GLU A 210 -20.07 21.20 31.03
C GLU A 210 -21.37 20.44 30.77
N ARG A 211 -21.32 19.37 29.96
CA ARG A 211 -22.48 18.50 29.70
C ARG A 211 -22.96 17.83 30.99
N ALA A 212 -22.04 17.32 31.81
CA ALA A 212 -22.35 16.69 33.09
C ALA A 212 -22.97 17.68 34.09
N LYS A 213 -22.48 18.93 34.16
CA LYS A 213 -23.13 20.00 34.94
C LYS A 213 -24.56 20.26 34.47
N LYS A 214 -24.75 20.49 33.17
CA LYS A 214 -26.08 20.73 32.56
C LYS A 214 -27.05 19.56 32.76
N VAL A 215 -26.57 18.31 32.74
CA VAL A 215 -27.38 17.11 33.04
C VAL A 215 -27.75 17.03 34.53
N ARG A 216 -26.82 17.32 35.45
CA ARG A 216 -27.10 17.38 36.90
C ARG A 216 -28.08 18.50 37.24
N GLU A 217 -27.95 19.67 36.62
CA GLU A 217 -28.87 20.81 36.74
C GLU A 217 -30.27 20.45 36.23
N ALA A 218 -30.37 19.85 35.04
CA ALA A 218 -31.64 19.38 34.48
C ALA A 218 -32.31 18.29 35.34
N ALA A 219 -31.53 17.37 35.91
CA ALA A 219 -32.05 16.35 36.82
C ALA A 219 -32.58 16.96 38.13
N ARG A 220 -31.83 17.89 38.75
CA ARG A 220 -32.27 18.64 39.95
C ARG A 220 -33.54 19.47 39.67
N ALA A 221 -33.67 20.06 38.48
CA ALA A 221 -34.86 20.79 38.06
C ALA A 221 -36.07 19.85 37.82
N ALA A 222 -35.87 18.72 37.16
CA ALA A 222 -36.92 17.73 36.89
C ALA A 222 -37.47 17.11 38.18
N GLU A 223 -36.62 16.84 39.17
CA GLU A 223 -37.07 16.29 40.46
C GLU A 223 -37.83 17.31 41.31
N ARG A 224 -37.40 18.59 41.32
CA ARG A 224 -38.18 19.68 41.93
C ARG A 224 -39.57 19.80 41.30
N ALA A 225 -39.67 19.76 39.97
CA ALA A 225 -40.95 19.81 39.26
C ALA A 225 -41.84 18.58 39.52
N ARG A 226 -41.25 17.40 39.79
CA ARG A 226 -42.01 16.20 40.22
C ARG A 226 -42.59 16.35 41.62
N ILE A 227 -41.81 16.87 42.57
CA ILE A 227 -42.26 17.11 43.95
C ILE A 227 -43.40 18.13 43.95
N GLU A 228 -43.23 19.25 43.24
CA GLU A 228 -44.25 20.28 43.05
C GLU A 228 -45.53 19.71 42.43
N ALA A 229 -45.43 18.94 41.34
CA ALA A 229 -46.58 18.31 40.70
C ALA A 229 -47.26 17.24 41.58
N ALA A 230 -46.50 16.54 42.44
CA ALA A 230 -47.05 15.56 43.39
C ALA A 230 -47.82 16.24 44.53
N GLU A 231 -47.30 17.34 45.07
CA GLU A 231 -48.05 18.17 46.03
C GLU A 231 -49.33 18.74 45.42
N ASP A 232 -49.26 19.26 44.20
CA ASP A 232 -50.41 19.84 43.50
C ASP A 232 -51.49 18.79 43.20
N ALA A 233 -51.07 17.59 42.80
CA ALA A 233 -51.97 16.45 42.63
C ALA A 233 -52.56 15.97 43.98
N ARG A 234 -51.82 16.08 45.08
CA ARG A 234 -52.33 15.80 46.43
C ARG A 234 -53.37 16.83 46.87
N LYS A 235 -53.08 18.13 46.76
CA LYS A 235 -54.00 19.23 47.11
C LYS A 235 -55.33 19.07 46.36
N LYS A 236 -55.28 18.83 45.03
CA LYS A 236 -56.47 18.58 44.18
C LYS A 236 -57.25 17.31 44.57
N ARG A 237 -56.59 16.27 45.11
CA ARG A 237 -57.25 15.07 45.63
C ARG A 237 -57.91 15.30 47.00
N GLU A 238 -57.27 16.08 47.87
CA GLU A 238 -57.83 16.46 49.17
C GLU A 238 -59.04 17.39 48.99
N GLU A 239 -59.00 18.33 48.04
CA GLU A 239 -60.13 19.15 47.61
C GLU A 239 -61.29 18.30 47.04
N ALA A 240 -60.99 17.35 46.14
CA ALA A 240 -62.00 16.46 45.57
C ALA A 240 -62.64 15.53 46.62
N ALA A 241 -61.85 15.02 47.58
CA ALA A 241 -62.36 14.22 48.68
C ALA A 241 -63.22 15.04 49.65
N ALA A 242 -62.87 16.31 49.89
CA ALA A 242 -63.67 17.24 50.68
C ALA A 242 -65.00 17.65 50.00
N ALA A 243 -65.09 17.48 48.66
CA ALA A 243 -66.34 17.62 47.93
C ALA A 243 -67.22 16.36 48.06
N THR A 244 -66.68 15.16 47.79
CA THR A 244 -67.48 13.91 47.84
C THR A 244 -67.90 13.52 49.26
N ALA A 245 -67.12 13.87 50.29
CA ALA A 245 -67.47 13.66 51.70
C ALA A 245 -68.69 14.48 52.18
N LYS A 246 -69.32 15.29 51.31
CA LYS A 246 -70.58 16.01 51.59
C LYS A 246 -71.84 15.36 51.00
N GLU A 247 -71.70 14.33 50.17
CA GLU A 247 -72.85 13.74 49.43
C GLU A 247 -73.19 12.29 49.84
N ALA A 248 -72.34 11.61 50.61
CA ALA A 248 -72.51 10.20 50.96
C ALA A 248 -73.10 9.98 52.37
N GLY A 249 -74.44 9.95 52.47
CA GLY A 249 -75.10 9.51 53.72
C GLY A 249 -76.62 9.66 53.80
N ASP A 250 -77.40 8.83 53.08
CA ASP A 250 -78.64 8.25 53.63
C ASP A 250 -79.11 6.96 52.88
N GLU A 251 -80.13 6.27 53.44
CA GLU A 251 -80.63 4.88 53.22
C GLU A 251 -81.02 4.35 51.80
N GLY A 252 -81.07 3.01 51.62
CA GLY A 252 -81.61 2.30 50.43
C GLY A 252 -81.52 0.75 50.41
N LYS A 253 -82.23 0.04 49.50
CA LYS A 253 -82.41 -1.45 49.43
C LYS A 253 -82.78 -1.93 47.98
N ASP A 254 -82.89 -3.20 47.56
CA ASP A 254 -82.98 -4.54 48.22
C ASP A 254 -82.47 -5.74 47.34
N GLU A 255 -82.86 -7.00 47.63
CA GLU A 255 -82.54 -8.28 46.92
C GLU A 255 -83.04 -8.39 45.42
N ALA A 256 -82.80 -9.43 44.57
CA ALA A 256 -82.45 -10.86 44.77
C ALA A 256 -81.85 -11.62 43.52
N LYS A 257 -81.59 -12.94 43.72
CA LYS A 257 -81.37 -14.13 42.82
C LYS A 257 -81.67 -14.04 41.30
N THR A 258 -81.03 -14.79 40.37
CA THR A 258 -79.90 -15.79 40.33
C THR A 258 -79.46 -16.01 38.86
N GLU A 259 -78.19 -16.41 38.60
CA GLU A 259 -77.63 -17.22 37.47
C GLU A 259 -78.12 -16.91 36.01
N GLU A 260 -77.33 -16.74 34.93
CA GLU A 260 -75.89 -16.82 34.55
C GLU A 260 -75.78 -16.15 33.14
N ASP A 261 -74.68 -15.88 32.41
CA ASP A 261 -73.22 -16.12 32.48
C ASP A 261 -72.46 -15.08 31.58
N ASP A 262 -71.12 -15.13 31.59
CA ASP A 262 -70.11 -14.63 30.64
C ASP A 262 -69.71 -13.12 30.55
N GLN A 263 -68.39 -12.93 30.35
CA GLN A 263 -67.63 -11.77 29.87
C GLN A 263 -67.55 -10.42 30.68
N LYS A 264 -66.58 -10.41 31.61
CA LYS A 264 -65.38 -9.51 31.63
C LYS A 264 -65.36 -8.24 32.52
N MET A 265 -64.19 -8.05 33.17
CA MET A 265 -63.66 -6.88 33.95
C MET A 265 -63.71 -6.94 35.50
N GLN A 266 -62.94 -6.04 36.13
CA GLN A 266 -62.44 -6.01 37.54
C GLN A 266 -63.32 -5.08 38.43
N PRO A 267 -62.97 -4.71 39.71
CA PRO A 267 -62.06 -5.28 40.75
C PRO A 267 -62.69 -5.33 42.19
N ALA A 268 -61.99 -5.90 43.20
CA ALA A 268 -62.18 -5.57 44.65
C ALA A 268 -60.97 -5.98 45.54
N PRO A 269 -60.66 -5.33 46.70
CA PRO A 269 -59.36 -5.53 47.40
C PRO A 269 -59.33 -5.54 48.97
N VAL A 270 -58.12 -5.75 49.53
CA VAL A 270 -57.59 -5.42 50.89
C VAL A 270 -57.89 -6.35 52.10
N GLU A 271 -56.81 -6.81 52.75
CA GLU A 271 -56.66 -6.84 54.23
C GLU A 271 -55.23 -6.34 54.60
N GLU A 272 -54.94 -6.15 55.89
CA GLU A 272 -53.88 -5.28 56.44
C GLU A 272 -52.40 -5.67 56.17
N LYS A 273 -51.54 -4.68 55.90
CA LYS A 273 -50.70 -3.99 56.93
C LYS A 273 -49.82 -2.89 56.31
N LYS A 274 -49.51 -1.85 57.09
CA LYS A 274 -48.61 -0.75 56.68
C LYS A 274 -47.93 -0.15 57.91
N GLU A 275 -46.62 0.10 57.82
CA GLU A 275 -45.78 0.50 58.94
C GLU A 275 -45.83 2.00 59.24
N GLU A 276 -45.44 2.36 60.47
CA GLU A 276 -45.43 3.72 61.00
C GLU A 276 -44.20 4.52 60.55
N ALA A 277 -44.29 5.85 60.70
CA ALA A 277 -43.15 6.75 60.67
C ALA A 277 -43.03 7.47 62.02
N PRO A 278 -41.80 7.80 62.45
CA PRO A 278 -41.54 9.05 63.15
C PRO A 278 -40.74 10.02 62.26
N LYS A 279 -40.59 11.27 62.74
CA LYS A 279 -40.10 12.42 61.98
C LYS A 279 -38.76 12.94 62.53
N GLU A 280 -38.14 13.84 61.76
CA GLU A 280 -37.34 14.99 62.23
C GLU A 280 -36.09 14.69 63.06
N GLU A 281 -34.97 14.56 62.36
CA GLU A 281 -33.79 15.38 62.68
C GLU A 281 -33.46 16.29 61.49
N ALA A 282 -32.77 17.39 61.75
CA ALA A 282 -32.34 18.34 60.73
C ALA A 282 -30.86 18.10 60.43
N GLU A 283 -30.55 17.38 59.35
CA GLU A 283 -29.18 17.27 58.85
C GLU A 283 -28.78 18.54 58.10
N GLU A 284 -27.50 18.88 58.24
CA GLU A 284 -26.97 20.22 57.99
C GLU A 284 -26.83 20.56 56.50
N GLU A 285 -26.60 21.84 56.25
CA GLU A 285 -26.17 22.37 54.96
C GLU A 285 -24.72 21.95 54.68
N GLU A 286 -24.49 20.66 54.44
CA GLU A 286 -23.26 20.22 53.76
C GLU A 286 -23.29 20.78 52.32
N GLU A 287 -22.71 21.96 52.18
CA GLU A 287 -21.89 22.23 51.01
C GLU A 287 -20.90 21.06 50.88
N GLU A 288 -21.16 20.12 49.95
CA GLU A 288 -20.10 19.29 49.36
C GLU A 288 -18.96 20.28 49.07
N PRO A 289 -17.80 20.20 49.77
CA PRO A 289 -16.79 21.23 49.62
C PRO A 289 -16.44 21.30 48.14
N GLU A 290 -16.39 22.51 47.57
CA GLU A 290 -15.88 22.68 46.20
C GLU A 290 -14.63 21.82 46.09
N PRO A 291 -14.57 20.82 45.19
CA PRO A 291 -13.48 19.85 45.18
C PRO A 291 -12.23 20.63 44.80
N THR A 292 -11.52 21.06 45.84
CA THR A 292 -10.42 22.01 45.78
C THR A 292 -9.38 21.36 44.93
N LEU A 293 -9.32 21.82 43.68
CA LEU A 293 -8.56 21.17 42.64
C LEU A 293 -7.13 21.05 43.19
N PRO A 294 -6.54 19.83 43.23
CA PRO A 294 -5.13 19.73 43.57
C PRO A 294 -4.40 20.70 42.64
N PRO A 295 -3.62 21.68 43.16
CA PRO A 295 -3.17 22.84 42.39
C PRO A 295 -2.01 22.51 41.45
N THR A 296 -2.06 21.33 40.84
CA THR A 296 -1.49 21.04 39.53
C THR A 296 -2.53 21.42 38.48
N GLU A 297 -2.64 22.73 38.23
CA GLU A 297 -2.67 23.13 36.83
C GLU A 297 -1.44 22.48 36.19
N VAL A 298 -1.63 21.40 35.41
CA VAL A 298 -0.52 20.84 34.65
C VAL A 298 -0.27 21.81 33.50
N THR A 299 0.45 22.88 33.83
CA THR A 299 0.66 24.03 32.95
C THR A 299 1.31 23.59 31.65
N ASP A 300 1.24 24.45 30.63
CA ASP A 300 2.04 24.28 29.42
C ASP A 300 3.54 24.08 29.76
N GLU A 301 4.04 24.62 30.88
CA GLU A 301 5.39 24.37 31.38
C GLU A 301 5.58 22.98 32.03
N GLU A 302 4.64 22.47 32.83
CA GLU A 302 4.76 21.10 33.38
C GLU A 302 4.66 20.03 32.29
N ILE A 303 3.77 20.21 31.31
CA ILE A 303 3.69 19.34 30.12
C ILE A 303 4.98 19.41 29.32
N LYS A 304 5.52 20.62 29.07
CA LYS A 304 6.85 20.78 28.43
C LYS A 304 7.95 20.11 29.25
N GLN A 305 7.95 20.20 30.58
CA GLN A 305 8.99 19.62 31.43
C GLN A 305 8.96 18.09 31.43
N ARG A 306 7.78 17.46 31.54
CA ARG A 306 7.67 15.98 31.44
C ARG A 306 8.06 15.49 30.05
N LEU A 307 7.53 16.12 29.00
CA LEU A 307 7.97 15.85 27.62
C LEU A 307 9.47 16.05 27.45
N ARG A 308 10.08 17.05 28.07
CA ARG A 308 11.53 17.33 27.97
C ARG A 308 12.40 16.26 28.65
N VAL A 309 11.88 15.53 29.63
CA VAL A 309 12.62 14.40 30.24
C VAL A 309 12.53 13.16 29.36
N GLU A 310 11.32 12.71 29.01
CA GLU A 310 11.13 11.54 28.14
C GLU A 310 11.84 11.71 26.78
N ASN A 311 11.66 12.87 26.13
CA ASN A 311 12.33 13.15 24.86
C ASN A 311 13.86 13.24 24.99
N VAL A 312 14.48 13.37 26.17
CA VAL A 312 15.96 13.37 26.29
C VAL A 312 16.53 11.97 26.24
N GLU A 313 15.87 10.98 26.87
CA GLU A 313 16.34 9.59 26.85
C GLU A 313 16.04 8.92 25.50
N ASP A 314 14.82 9.06 24.98
CA ASP A 314 14.45 8.61 23.63
C ASP A 314 15.24 9.34 22.53
N SER A 315 15.56 10.62 22.72
CA SER A 315 16.43 11.33 21.77
C SER A 315 17.83 10.74 21.75
N ARG A 316 18.37 10.31 22.90
CA ARG A 316 19.72 9.77 22.99
C ARG A 316 19.82 8.41 22.30
N THR A 317 18.86 7.51 22.50
CA THR A 317 18.82 6.20 21.83
C THR A 317 18.55 6.36 20.33
N ALA A 318 17.57 7.18 19.93
CA ALA A 318 17.27 7.41 18.51
C ALA A 318 18.41 8.14 17.75
N ASN A 319 19.13 9.05 18.41
CA ASN A 319 20.32 9.68 17.83
C ASN A 319 21.44 8.65 17.62
N LEU A 320 21.73 7.83 18.63
CA LEU A 320 22.76 6.79 18.52
C LEU A 320 22.44 5.84 17.37
N VAL A 321 21.21 5.30 17.30
CA VAL A 321 20.81 4.38 16.21
C VAL A 321 20.89 5.03 14.83
N ARG A 322 20.60 6.34 14.67
CA ARG A 322 20.72 7.02 13.36
C ARG A 322 22.17 7.44 13.03
N GLU A 323 22.99 7.83 13.99
CA GLU A 323 24.43 8.08 13.78
C GLU A 323 25.22 6.77 13.55
N GLU A 324 24.74 5.64 14.10
CA GLU A 324 25.25 4.29 13.88
C GLU A 324 24.84 3.76 12.49
N GLN A 325 23.60 3.99 12.03
CA GLN A 325 23.20 3.72 10.64
C GLN A 325 24.01 4.53 9.62
N LEU A 326 24.37 5.79 9.95
CA LEU A 326 25.31 6.60 9.17
C LEU A 326 26.77 6.08 9.20
N SER A 327 27.10 5.17 10.12
CA SER A 327 28.42 4.53 10.19
C SER A 327 28.50 3.25 9.36
N GLU A 328 27.39 2.51 9.21
CA GLU A 328 27.28 1.33 8.34
C GLU A 328 27.06 1.71 6.87
N GLY A 329 26.39 2.83 6.59
CA GLY A 329 26.26 3.41 5.25
C GLY A 329 26.30 4.94 5.32
N CYS A 330 27.33 5.56 4.75
CA CYS A 330 27.69 6.97 4.95
C CYS A 330 26.77 8.00 4.25
N TYR A 331 25.50 7.68 4.04
CA TYR A 331 24.57 8.43 3.19
C TYR A 331 23.25 8.73 3.90
N ARG A 332 22.66 9.88 3.57
CA ARG A 332 21.33 10.28 4.02
C ARG A 332 20.27 9.42 3.33
N LYS A 333 19.40 8.77 4.09
CA LYS A 333 18.27 8.00 3.53
C LYS A 333 17.13 8.95 3.15
N MET A 334 16.96 9.20 1.86
CA MET A 334 15.91 10.07 1.33
C MET A 334 14.52 9.41 1.41
N PRO A 335 13.44 10.19 1.55
CA PRO A 335 12.06 9.66 1.70
C PRO A 335 11.45 9.10 0.39
N PHE A 336 12.14 9.28 -0.73
CA PHE A 336 11.84 8.66 -2.03
C PHE A 336 13.16 8.18 -2.62
N SER A 337 13.14 7.13 -3.43
CA SER A 337 14.34 6.64 -4.11
C SER A 337 14.79 7.59 -5.21
N ASP A 338 16.10 7.62 -5.44
CA ASP A 338 16.74 8.45 -6.46
C ASP A 338 16.27 8.08 -7.86
N ILE A 339 16.00 6.81 -8.11
CA ILE A 339 15.43 6.27 -9.35
C ILE A 339 14.25 5.35 -9.02
N SER A 340 13.23 5.28 -9.89
CA SER A 340 12.14 4.32 -9.71
C SER A 340 12.60 2.90 -10.02
N HIS A 341 12.13 1.89 -9.26
CA HIS A 341 12.43 0.47 -9.51
C HIS A 341 12.19 0.04 -10.96
N LYS A 342 11.18 0.60 -11.64
CA LYS A 342 10.95 0.32 -13.07
C LYS A 342 12.14 0.78 -13.92
N ALA A 343 12.55 2.03 -13.77
CA ALA A 343 13.67 2.59 -14.53
C ALA A 343 15.01 1.95 -14.13
N LEU A 344 15.15 1.46 -12.89
CA LEU A 344 16.33 0.73 -12.40
C LEU A 344 16.44 -0.66 -13.03
N SER A 345 15.40 -1.50 -12.89
CA SER A 345 15.27 -2.80 -13.55
C SER A 345 15.56 -2.73 -15.06
N GLU A 346 15.16 -1.65 -15.74
CA GLU A 346 15.42 -1.45 -17.17
C GLU A 346 16.91 -1.29 -17.55
N CYS A 347 17.81 -0.90 -16.64
CA CYS A 347 19.16 -0.46 -17.03
C CYS A 347 20.33 -0.73 -16.06
N TYR A 348 20.11 -1.25 -14.84
CA TYR A 348 21.17 -1.40 -13.84
C TYR A 348 22.35 -2.30 -14.26
N LEU A 349 22.11 -3.33 -15.10
CA LEU A 349 23.15 -4.20 -15.66
C LEU A 349 24.09 -3.46 -16.64
N SER A 350 23.67 -2.31 -17.17
CA SER A 350 24.42 -1.50 -18.15
C SER A 350 25.16 -0.32 -17.50
N PHE A 351 25.17 -0.24 -16.16
CA PHE A 351 25.83 0.85 -15.44
C PHE A 351 27.36 0.76 -15.54
N THR A 352 27.99 1.87 -15.93
CA THR A 352 29.44 2.03 -16.09
C THR A 352 29.90 3.36 -15.47
N LEU A 353 31.15 3.42 -15.02
CA LEU A 353 31.79 4.70 -14.69
C LEU A 353 32.36 5.35 -15.96
N PRO A 354 32.45 6.70 -16.04
CA PRO A 354 32.94 7.41 -17.21
C PRO A 354 34.39 7.06 -17.54
N GLN A 355 34.73 7.06 -18.83
CA GLN A 355 36.05 6.70 -19.36
C GLN A 355 36.65 7.82 -20.22
N GLU A 356 37.97 8.00 -20.18
CA GLU A 356 38.69 8.97 -21.01
C GLU A 356 38.56 8.66 -22.52
N THR A 357 38.32 7.39 -22.86
CA THR A 357 38.07 6.88 -24.21
C THR A 357 36.62 7.07 -24.69
N GLU A 358 35.70 7.48 -23.82
CA GLU A 358 34.28 7.66 -24.13
C GLU A 358 34.08 8.79 -25.17
N LYS A 359 33.15 8.61 -26.12
CA LYS A 359 32.92 9.55 -27.23
C LYS A 359 31.44 9.85 -27.45
N THR A 360 31.13 11.11 -27.72
CA THR A 360 29.81 11.54 -28.15
C THR A 360 29.42 10.88 -29.48
N PRO A 361 28.13 10.82 -29.83
CA PRO A 361 27.66 10.31 -31.13
C PRO A 361 28.29 10.95 -32.38
N ARG A 362 28.96 12.11 -32.25
CA ARG A 362 29.73 12.77 -33.34
C ARG A 362 31.23 12.47 -33.32
N GLY A 363 31.69 11.54 -32.48
CA GLY A 363 33.08 11.11 -32.38
C GLY A 363 34.02 12.05 -31.60
N LEU A 364 33.48 13.12 -31.00
CA LEU A 364 34.23 13.96 -30.06
C LEU A 364 34.42 13.20 -28.74
N GLN A 365 35.56 13.37 -28.06
CA GLN A 365 35.75 12.90 -26.69
C GLN A 365 34.62 13.42 -25.79
N ALA A 366 34.04 12.58 -24.93
CA ALA A 366 32.86 12.93 -24.12
C ALA A 366 33.21 13.85 -22.93
N PHE A 367 34.26 13.51 -22.19
CA PHE A 367 34.77 14.25 -21.04
C PHE A 367 36.21 14.69 -21.27
N ASP A 368 36.48 15.97 -21.03
CA ASP A 368 37.80 16.58 -21.11
C ASP A 368 38.62 16.33 -19.83
N SER A 369 37.95 16.14 -18.68
CA SER A 369 38.55 15.66 -17.42
C SER A 369 37.61 14.77 -16.60
N ILE A 370 38.17 13.89 -15.75
CA ILE A 370 37.41 12.96 -14.87
C ILE A 370 38.01 12.99 -13.46
N ASN A 371 37.24 13.54 -12.51
CA ASN A 371 37.66 13.76 -11.13
C ASN A 371 36.93 12.81 -10.18
N PHE A 372 37.70 11.95 -9.48
CA PHE A 372 37.19 11.04 -8.46
C PHE A 372 37.32 11.70 -7.09
N VAL A 373 36.20 12.05 -6.44
CA VAL A 373 36.18 12.90 -5.23
C VAL A 373 36.03 12.12 -3.93
N TRP A 374 35.47 10.91 -3.98
CA TRP A 374 35.30 10.03 -2.82
C TRP A 374 36.42 8.98 -2.77
N GLU A 375 36.32 7.94 -3.60
CA GLU A 375 37.39 6.94 -3.76
C GLU A 375 38.01 6.95 -5.15
N LYS A 376 39.28 6.51 -5.23
CA LYS A 376 40.02 6.37 -6.49
C LYS A 376 39.34 5.36 -7.42
N LYS A 377 39.41 5.62 -8.73
CA LYS A 377 38.85 4.82 -9.85
C LYS A 377 38.72 3.31 -9.58
N ALA A 378 39.79 2.63 -9.17
CA ALA A 378 39.76 1.18 -8.93
C ALA A 378 38.78 0.73 -7.82
N ALA A 379 38.71 1.46 -6.70
CA ALA A 379 37.81 1.13 -5.60
C ALA A 379 36.36 1.60 -5.90
N ALA A 380 36.20 2.73 -6.58
CA ALA A 380 34.91 3.16 -7.12
C ALA A 380 34.31 2.14 -8.10
N THR A 381 35.13 1.52 -8.97
CA THR A 381 34.72 0.42 -9.85
C THR A 381 34.30 -0.82 -9.04
N GLN A 382 35.09 -1.25 -8.05
CA GLN A 382 34.72 -2.37 -7.17
C GLN A 382 33.42 -2.11 -6.39
N ARG A 383 33.17 -0.86 -5.96
CA ARG A 383 31.92 -0.45 -5.31
C ARG A 383 30.72 -0.58 -6.25
N LEU A 384 30.87 -0.17 -7.51
CA LEU A 384 29.85 -0.34 -8.56
C LEU A 384 29.61 -1.84 -8.86
N GLU A 385 30.65 -2.64 -9.03
CA GLU A 385 30.53 -4.09 -9.29
C GLU A 385 29.78 -4.80 -8.14
N ALA A 386 30.13 -4.49 -6.88
CA ALA A 386 29.43 -4.99 -5.70
C ALA A 386 27.97 -4.48 -5.62
N TRP A 387 27.70 -3.24 -6.01
CA TRP A 387 26.36 -2.65 -6.06
C TRP A 387 25.49 -3.33 -7.14
N VAL A 388 26.02 -3.56 -8.34
CA VAL A 388 25.29 -4.29 -9.40
C VAL A 388 25.02 -5.72 -8.94
N LYS A 389 26.00 -6.37 -8.30
CA LYS A 389 25.85 -7.73 -7.76
C LYS A 389 24.82 -7.87 -6.64
N SER A 390 24.60 -6.86 -5.80
CA SER A 390 23.48 -6.89 -4.84
C SER A 390 22.13 -6.67 -5.53
N HIS A 391 22.06 -5.81 -6.55
CA HIS A 391 20.81 -5.55 -7.29
C HIS A 391 20.42 -6.69 -8.23
N LYS A 392 21.38 -7.49 -8.73
CA LYS A 392 21.14 -8.74 -9.49
C LYS A 392 20.19 -9.74 -8.81
N VAL A 393 20.05 -9.68 -7.47
CA VAL A 393 19.11 -10.54 -6.71
C VAL A 393 17.75 -9.86 -6.50
N LEU A 394 17.71 -8.52 -6.39
CA LEU A 394 16.54 -7.76 -5.94
C LEU A 394 15.77 -7.04 -7.05
N GLU A 395 16.42 -6.74 -8.18
CA GLU A 395 15.85 -6.10 -9.36
C GLU A 395 15.58 -7.10 -10.49
N LYS A 396 14.70 -6.72 -11.42
CA LYS A 396 14.26 -7.61 -12.51
C LYS A 396 15.33 -7.67 -13.61
N VAL A 397 15.63 -8.86 -14.10
CA VAL A 397 16.59 -9.08 -15.19
C VAL A 397 15.96 -8.59 -16.51
N PRO A 398 16.46 -7.50 -17.14
CA PRO A 398 15.79 -6.87 -18.28
C PRO A 398 15.76 -7.70 -19.57
N SER A 399 16.55 -8.77 -19.68
CA SER A 399 16.52 -9.70 -20.83
C SER A 399 15.32 -10.67 -20.79
N ILE A 400 14.77 -10.98 -19.61
CA ILE A 400 13.64 -11.90 -19.46
C ILE A 400 12.33 -11.14 -19.77
N THR A 401 11.79 -11.36 -20.96
CA THR A 401 10.58 -10.67 -21.46
C THR A 401 9.36 -11.58 -21.63
N GLY A 402 9.52 -12.89 -21.52
CA GLY A 402 8.46 -13.90 -21.65
C GLY A 402 9.03 -15.32 -21.53
N PRO A 403 8.20 -16.38 -21.63
CA PRO A 403 8.67 -17.75 -21.51
C PRO A 403 9.43 -18.20 -22.77
N THR A 404 10.53 -18.91 -22.57
CA THR A 404 11.24 -19.63 -23.63
C THR A 404 10.42 -20.82 -24.15
N ASP A 405 10.72 -21.31 -25.36
CA ASP A 405 9.93 -22.39 -25.98
C ASP A 405 10.07 -23.72 -25.24
N TRP A 406 11.18 -23.93 -24.53
CA TRP A 406 11.35 -25.05 -23.60
C TRP A 406 10.32 -25.00 -22.47
N PHE A 407 10.11 -23.85 -21.82
CA PHE A 407 9.10 -23.69 -20.78
C PHE A 407 7.69 -23.98 -21.31
N LYS A 408 7.37 -23.53 -22.53
CA LYS A 408 6.07 -23.77 -23.17
C LYS A 408 5.83 -25.27 -23.39
N GLN A 409 6.83 -25.99 -23.89
CA GLN A 409 6.75 -27.45 -24.12
C GLN A 409 6.56 -28.23 -22.82
N GLN A 410 7.29 -27.89 -21.76
CA GLN A 410 7.13 -28.52 -20.44
C GLN A 410 5.74 -28.22 -19.84
N MET A 411 5.27 -26.98 -19.95
CA MET A 411 3.93 -26.59 -19.51
C MET A 411 2.83 -27.30 -20.31
N GLU A 412 3.00 -27.49 -21.62
CA GLU A 412 2.05 -28.22 -22.47
C GLU A 412 1.98 -29.71 -22.11
N ALA A 413 3.13 -30.37 -21.93
CA ALA A 413 3.20 -31.75 -21.45
C ALA A 413 2.46 -31.92 -20.11
N TRP A 414 2.70 -31.01 -19.16
CA TRP A 414 2.01 -30.98 -17.87
C TRP A 414 0.48 -30.79 -18.01
N MET A 415 0.01 -29.87 -18.86
CA MET A 415 -1.44 -29.70 -19.08
C MET A 415 -2.10 -30.95 -19.66
N ASN A 416 -1.40 -31.67 -20.54
CA ASN A 416 -1.89 -32.92 -21.13
C ASN A 416 -1.98 -34.05 -20.10
N THR A 417 -0.92 -34.33 -19.34
CA THR A 417 -0.93 -35.36 -18.28
C THR A 417 -1.92 -35.02 -17.17
N LYS A 418 -2.04 -33.73 -16.78
CA LYS A 418 -3.06 -33.26 -15.84
C LYS A 418 -4.48 -33.48 -16.36
N LEU A 419 -4.72 -33.33 -17.65
CA LEU A 419 -6.01 -33.61 -18.28
C LEU A 419 -6.32 -35.12 -18.29
N GLU A 420 -5.31 -35.98 -18.37
CA GLU A 420 -5.45 -37.44 -18.27
C GLU A 420 -5.81 -37.87 -16.84
N TRP A 421 -5.10 -37.40 -15.82
CA TRP A 421 -5.48 -37.65 -14.43
C TRP A 421 -6.87 -37.09 -14.09
N ARG A 422 -7.23 -35.91 -14.60
CA ARG A 422 -8.60 -35.36 -14.48
C ARG A 422 -9.67 -36.25 -15.12
N LYS A 423 -9.38 -36.95 -16.22
CA LYS A 423 -10.29 -37.96 -16.80
C LYS A 423 -10.37 -39.19 -15.91
N ALA A 424 -9.23 -39.71 -15.43
CA ALA A 424 -9.17 -40.88 -14.56
C ALA A 424 -9.96 -40.68 -13.25
N GLN A 425 -9.80 -39.52 -12.59
CA GLN A 425 -10.57 -39.20 -11.37
C GLN A 425 -12.08 -39.19 -11.65
N ARG A 426 -12.49 -38.61 -12.79
CA ARG A 426 -13.90 -38.52 -13.15
C ARG A 426 -14.50 -39.89 -13.46
N LEU A 427 -13.78 -40.76 -14.18
CA LEU A 427 -14.22 -42.13 -14.46
C LEU A 427 -14.36 -42.95 -13.18
N TYR A 428 -13.38 -42.86 -12.26
CA TYR A 428 -13.47 -43.50 -10.93
C TYR A 428 -14.66 -42.97 -10.11
N GLN A 429 -14.95 -41.67 -10.16
CA GLN A 429 -16.13 -41.08 -9.51
C GLN A 429 -17.46 -41.51 -10.17
N GLU A 430 -17.50 -41.65 -11.50
CA GLU A 430 -18.66 -42.19 -12.24
C GLU A 430 -18.90 -43.68 -11.89
N GLU A 431 -17.84 -44.46 -11.68
CA GLU A 431 -17.91 -45.88 -11.30
C GLU A 431 -18.33 -46.07 -9.82
N GLN A 432 -17.71 -45.32 -8.91
CA GLN A 432 -18.11 -45.25 -7.49
C GLN A 432 -19.55 -44.74 -7.30
N ALA A 433 -20.04 -43.83 -8.15
CA ALA A 433 -21.42 -43.37 -8.11
C ALA A 433 -22.42 -44.49 -8.46
N LYS A 434 -22.10 -45.32 -9.48
CA LYS A 434 -22.93 -46.47 -9.89
C LYS A 434 -22.96 -47.56 -8.81
N ALA A 435 -21.80 -47.96 -8.30
CA ALA A 435 -21.73 -48.94 -7.21
C ALA A 435 -22.52 -48.49 -5.96
N ARG A 436 -22.61 -47.17 -5.72
CA ARG A 436 -23.42 -46.58 -4.64
C ARG A 436 -24.92 -46.44 -4.94
N SER A 437 -25.35 -46.40 -6.21
CA SER A 437 -26.76 -46.55 -6.55
C SER A 437 -27.18 -48.01 -6.54
N GLU A 438 -26.35 -48.91 -7.08
CA GLU A 438 -26.60 -50.36 -7.12
C GLU A 438 -26.73 -50.93 -5.70
N LYS A 439 -25.77 -50.68 -4.80
CA LYS A 439 -25.88 -51.07 -3.37
C LYS A 439 -27.10 -50.47 -2.66
N LYS A 440 -27.57 -49.29 -3.08
CA LYS A 440 -28.77 -48.65 -2.49
C LYS A 440 -30.06 -49.25 -3.00
N GLU A 441 -30.12 -49.61 -4.28
CA GLU A 441 -31.26 -50.32 -4.86
C GLU A 441 -31.36 -51.73 -4.25
N GLU A 442 -30.24 -52.43 -4.02
CA GLU A 442 -30.20 -53.69 -3.26
C GLU A 442 -30.70 -53.52 -1.80
N GLN A 443 -30.17 -52.55 -1.04
CA GLN A 443 -30.65 -52.26 0.32
C GLN A 443 -32.14 -51.87 0.36
N GLU A 444 -32.61 -51.11 -0.63
CA GLU A 444 -34.01 -50.72 -0.75
C GLU A 444 -34.93 -51.88 -1.16
N GLU A 445 -34.44 -52.96 -1.78
CA GLU A 445 -35.22 -54.18 -1.98
C GLU A 445 -35.21 -55.08 -0.72
N GLU A 446 -34.09 -55.18 0.00
CA GLU A 446 -34.02 -55.93 1.28
C GLU A 446 -34.90 -55.29 2.38
N GLU A 447 -34.88 -53.97 2.56
CA GLU A 447 -35.77 -53.29 3.53
C GLU A 447 -37.27 -53.43 3.19
N LYS A 448 -37.62 -53.74 1.93
CA LYS A 448 -39.01 -54.02 1.52
C LYS A 448 -39.39 -55.50 1.70
N GLY A 449 -38.47 -56.36 2.16
CA GLY A 449 -38.67 -57.79 2.37
C GLY A 449 -39.11 -58.22 3.79
N GLU A 450 -38.68 -57.53 4.85
CA GLU A 450 -38.93 -57.95 6.25
C GLU A 450 -39.81 -56.98 7.07
N GLU A 451 -40.97 -57.44 7.54
CA GLU A 451 -41.86 -56.64 8.38
C GLU A 451 -41.54 -56.79 9.90
N LYS A 452 -40.71 -55.87 10.41
CA LYS A 452 -40.44 -55.56 11.85
C LYS A 452 -39.74 -56.64 12.70
N LYS A 453 -38.54 -56.30 13.19
CA LYS A 453 -38.39 -55.75 14.57
C LYS A 453 -36.99 -55.23 14.96
N THR A 454 -36.97 -53.95 15.33
CA THR A 454 -36.25 -53.31 16.48
C THR A 454 -34.74 -53.50 16.72
N GLU A 455 -34.14 -52.36 17.14
CA GLU A 455 -32.77 -52.14 17.59
C GLU A 455 -31.73 -52.04 16.47
N GLY A 456 -30.89 -51.00 16.56
CA GLY A 456 -30.22 -50.41 15.40
C GLY A 456 -28.90 -51.09 15.05
N PRO A 457 -28.61 -51.31 13.75
CA PRO A 457 -27.26 -51.56 13.30
C PRO A 457 -26.40 -50.31 13.56
N ASP A 458 -25.36 -50.47 14.35
CA ASP A 458 -24.23 -49.54 14.35
C ASP A 458 -23.48 -49.79 13.02
N GLU A 459 -23.82 -49.00 11.98
CA GLU A 459 -23.27 -49.16 10.63
C GLU A 459 -21.76 -48.90 10.60
N LYS A 460 -21.02 -49.98 10.87
CA LYS A 460 -19.62 -50.09 10.46
C LYS A 460 -19.58 -50.03 8.94
N MET A 461 -19.26 -48.85 8.41
CA MET A 461 -18.77 -48.71 7.04
C MET A 461 -17.74 -49.80 6.78
N GLU A 462 -17.86 -50.48 5.63
CA GLU A 462 -16.86 -51.42 5.13
C GLU A 462 -15.46 -50.77 5.23
N ASP A 463 -14.47 -51.53 5.72
CA ASP A 463 -13.14 -51.02 6.05
C ASP A 463 -12.64 -50.02 5.02
N ALA A 464 -12.42 -48.77 5.45
CA ALA A 464 -11.78 -47.76 4.62
C ALA A 464 -10.45 -48.34 4.13
N PRO A 465 -10.25 -48.52 2.80
CA PRO A 465 -9.15 -49.30 2.28
C PRO A 465 -7.84 -48.72 2.80
N ALA A 466 -7.08 -49.55 3.52
CA ALA A 466 -5.94 -49.12 4.33
C ALA A 466 -5.05 -48.16 3.54
N GLU A 467 -4.81 -46.96 4.09
CA GLU A 467 -4.26 -45.85 3.30
C GLU A 467 -2.85 -46.15 2.79
N VAL A 468 -2.78 -46.67 1.55
CA VAL A 468 -1.54 -47.03 0.87
C VAL A 468 -0.59 -45.83 0.86
N ASP A 469 0.66 -46.07 1.25
CA ASP A 469 1.70 -45.04 1.25
C ASP A 469 1.79 -44.40 -0.14
N VAL A 470 1.74 -43.07 -0.15
CA VAL A 470 1.73 -42.19 -1.32
C VAL A 470 2.94 -42.45 -2.24
N TRP A 471 4.04 -42.98 -1.69
CA TRP A 471 5.29 -43.24 -2.42
C TRP A 471 5.44 -44.66 -2.98
N VAL A 472 4.58 -45.61 -2.61
CA VAL A 472 4.74 -47.04 -2.96
C VAL A 472 4.18 -47.43 -4.33
N PRO A 473 2.99 -47.00 -4.78
CA PRO A 473 2.46 -47.36 -6.10
C PRO A 473 3.31 -46.79 -7.24
N GLU A 474 3.66 -47.59 -8.25
CA GLU A 474 4.39 -47.08 -9.42
C GLU A 474 3.51 -46.17 -10.29
N ASP A 475 2.31 -46.64 -10.67
CA ASP A 475 1.27 -45.81 -11.29
C ASP A 475 0.45 -45.06 -10.23
N VAL A 476 0.19 -43.78 -10.48
CA VAL A 476 -0.69 -42.94 -9.65
C VAL A 476 -2.17 -43.09 -10.04
N CYS A 477 -2.49 -43.83 -11.11
CA CYS A 477 -3.86 -44.10 -11.56
C CYS A 477 -4.45 -45.41 -11.00
N ASP A 478 -3.63 -46.33 -10.47
CA ASP A 478 -4.06 -47.60 -9.88
C ASP A 478 -3.16 -47.97 -8.69
N ILE A 479 -3.62 -47.70 -7.46
CA ILE A 479 -2.85 -47.90 -6.22
C ILE A 479 -3.12 -49.25 -5.53
N ASP A 480 -4.13 -49.99 -5.97
CA ASP A 480 -4.70 -51.15 -5.26
C ASP A 480 -5.06 -52.33 -6.18
N ALA A 481 -4.68 -52.27 -7.46
CA ALA A 481 -5.09 -53.17 -8.53
C ALA A 481 -6.61 -53.21 -8.78
N LYS A 482 -7.36 -52.24 -8.26
CA LYS A 482 -8.79 -52.00 -8.52
C LYS A 482 -9.01 -50.70 -9.31
N LYS A 483 -7.95 -50.08 -9.83
CA LYS A 483 -7.96 -48.78 -10.52
C LYS A 483 -8.39 -47.62 -9.63
N THR A 484 -8.11 -47.70 -8.32
CA THR A 484 -8.25 -46.53 -7.44
C THR A 484 -7.10 -45.56 -7.74
N PRO A 485 -7.36 -44.34 -8.25
CA PRO A 485 -6.29 -43.37 -8.47
C PRO A 485 -5.86 -42.74 -7.14
N LEU A 486 -4.57 -42.43 -7.00
CA LEU A 486 -3.99 -41.80 -5.80
C LEU A 486 -4.66 -40.47 -5.45
N PHE A 487 -5.13 -39.75 -6.48
CA PHE A 487 -5.83 -38.48 -6.42
C PHE A 487 -7.37 -38.63 -6.37
N ALA A 488 -7.92 -39.82 -6.07
CA ALA A 488 -9.36 -40.06 -6.00
C ALA A 488 -10.11 -39.02 -5.15
N LYS A 489 -9.56 -38.69 -3.97
CA LYS A 489 -10.10 -37.74 -2.99
C LYS A 489 -9.84 -36.25 -3.32
N PHE A 490 -9.10 -35.91 -4.39
CA PHE A 490 -8.72 -34.52 -4.70
C PHE A 490 -9.93 -33.60 -4.95
N GLN A 491 -9.98 -32.49 -4.23
CA GLN A 491 -10.93 -31.40 -4.49
C GLN A 491 -10.35 -30.42 -5.53
N LEU A 492 -11.16 -29.42 -5.93
CA LEU A 492 -10.72 -28.37 -6.87
C LEU A 492 -9.42 -27.68 -6.38
N VAL A 493 -9.32 -27.47 -5.07
CA VAL A 493 -8.18 -26.82 -4.39
C VAL A 493 -6.91 -27.66 -4.53
N ASP A 494 -6.98 -28.98 -4.36
CA ASP A 494 -5.82 -29.86 -4.50
C ASP A 494 -5.30 -29.85 -5.94
N TRP A 495 -6.20 -29.85 -6.93
CA TRP A 495 -5.83 -29.66 -8.34
C TRP A 495 -5.24 -28.28 -8.67
N GLN A 496 -5.53 -27.26 -7.86
CA GLN A 496 -4.90 -25.94 -7.98
C GLN A 496 -3.52 -25.93 -7.32
N LEU A 497 -3.39 -26.50 -6.12
CA LEU A 497 -2.10 -26.62 -5.41
C LEU A 497 -1.11 -27.50 -6.16
N MET A 498 -1.54 -28.67 -6.67
CA MET A 498 -0.73 -29.54 -7.54
C MET A 498 -0.21 -28.79 -8.78
N ASN A 499 -1.08 -27.97 -9.39
CA ASN A 499 -0.72 -27.16 -10.55
C ASN A 499 0.28 -26.05 -10.19
N LEU A 500 0.11 -25.41 -9.02
CA LEU A 500 1.02 -24.37 -8.54
C LEU A 500 2.38 -24.94 -8.14
N ARG A 501 2.44 -26.14 -7.54
CA ARG A 501 3.71 -26.88 -7.27
C ARG A 501 4.54 -26.97 -8.55
N TYR A 502 3.95 -27.52 -9.62
CA TYR A 502 4.65 -27.66 -10.90
C TYR A 502 4.98 -26.30 -11.54
N GLU A 503 4.04 -25.35 -11.53
CA GLU A 503 4.27 -24.00 -12.08
C GLU A 503 5.45 -23.30 -11.39
N LEU A 504 5.60 -23.39 -10.06
CA LEU A 504 6.74 -22.77 -9.36
C LEU A 504 8.04 -23.56 -9.50
N HIS A 505 7.98 -24.89 -9.50
CA HIS A 505 9.14 -25.76 -9.74
C HIS A 505 9.74 -25.47 -11.13
N LEU A 506 8.91 -25.50 -12.17
CA LEU A 506 9.33 -25.23 -13.54
C LEU A 506 9.79 -23.77 -13.73
N LEU A 507 9.18 -22.82 -13.01
CA LEU A 507 9.60 -21.41 -13.02
C LEU A 507 11.03 -21.21 -12.49
N CYS A 508 11.43 -21.92 -11.43
CA CYS A 508 12.79 -21.84 -10.90
C CYS A 508 13.81 -22.37 -11.91
N HIS A 509 13.56 -23.58 -12.45
CA HIS A 509 14.40 -24.20 -13.47
C HIS A 509 14.46 -23.39 -14.78
N ALA A 510 13.38 -22.71 -15.16
CA ALA A 510 13.37 -21.82 -16.32
C ALA A 510 14.24 -20.57 -16.11
N PHE A 511 14.13 -19.91 -14.95
CA PHE A 511 14.99 -18.77 -14.62
C PHE A 511 16.47 -19.18 -14.57
N GLU A 512 16.79 -20.35 -14.01
CA GLU A 512 18.17 -20.85 -13.97
C GLU A 512 18.74 -21.01 -15.40
N ARG A 513 17.95 -21.58 -16.31
CA ARG A 513 18.32 -21.76 -17.72
C ARG A 513 18.42 -20.45 -18.50
N ASP A 514 17.51 -19.51 -18.26
CA ASP A 514 17.39 -18.30 -19.06
C ASP A 514 18.28 -17.14 -18.55
N ALA A 515 18.66 -17.13 -17.26
CA ALA A 515 19.49 -16.10 -16.63
C ALA A 515 20.73 -16.64 -15.93
N THR A 516 20.60 -17.54 -14.95
CA THR A 516 21.73 -18.01 -14.12
C THR A 516 22.82 -18.73 -14.94
N SER A 517 22.43 -19.40 -16.02
CA SER A 517 23.35 -20.03 -16.98
C SER A 517 24.24 -19.03 -17.74
N GLN A 518 23.81 -17.78 -17.85
CA GLN A 518 24.53 -16.70 -18.55
C GLN A 518 25.33 -15.83 -17.58
N ASP A 519 24.83 -15.65 -16.36
CA ASP A 519 25.44 -14.83 -15.32
C ASP A 519 25.26 -15.49 -13.93
N ALA A 520 26.34 -16.07 -13.41
CA ALA A 520 26.33 -16.83 -12.17
C ALA A 520 26.08 -15.99 -10.90
N ASP A 521 26.04 -14.64 -11.00
CA ASP A 521 25.58 -13.79 -9.89
C ASP A 521 24.04 -13.74 -9.79
N LEU A 522 23.31 -14.08 -10.86
CA LEU A 522 21.85 -14.18 -10.88
C LEU A 522 21.42 -15.47 -10.17
N LYS A 523 21.59 -15.54 -8.84
CA LYS A 523 21.43 -16.76 -8.00
C LYS A 523 20.08 -17.49 -8.09
N GLY A 524 19.05 -16.86 -8.67
CA GLY A 524 17.68 -17.36 -8.74
C GLY A 524 16.67 -16.22 -8.56
N ILE A 525 15.38 -16.57 -8.46
CA ILE A 525 14.30 -15.61 -8.20
C ILE A 525 14.26 -15.26 -6.70
N HIS A 526 14.47 -14.00 -6.32
CA HIS A 526 14.15 -13.54 -4.97
C HIS A 526 12.62 -13.48 -4.75
N LYS A 527 12.15 -13.81 -3.54
CA LYS A 527 10.71 -13.97 -3.27
C LYS A 527 9.85 -12.71 -3.55
N SER A 528 10.40 -11.50 -3.44
CA SER A 528 9.69 -10.27 -3.84
C SER A 528 9.41 -10.18 -5.35
N LEU A 529 10.21 -10.86 -6.19
CA LEU A 529 10.09 -10.88 -7.64
C LEU A 529 9.23 -12.05 -8.15
N LEU A 530 8.83 -12.99 -7.28
CA LEU A 530 8.00 -14.14 -7.64
C LEU A 530 6.75 -13.74 -8.43
N GLN A 531 6.02 -12.73 -7.97
CA GLN A 531 4.81 -12.27 -8.66
C GLN A 531 5.12 -11.75 -10.08
N HIS A 532 6.27 -11.10 -10.28
CA HIS A 532 6.65 -10.64 -11.60
C HIS A 532 7.01 -11.81 -12.51
N TYR A 533 7.90 -12.71 -12.09
CA TYR A 533 8.32 -13.83 -12.93
C TYR A 533 7.20 -14.84 -13.20
N TYR A 534 6.29 -15.08 -12.24
CA TYR A 534 5.08 -15.86 -12.47
C TYR A 534 4.22 -15.25 -13.59
N GLN A 535 4.03 -13.92 -13.61
CA GLN A 535 3.33 -13.23 -14.70
C GLN A 535 4.08 -13.36 -16.04
N THR A 536 5.40 -13.15 -16.03
CA THR A 536 6.24 -13.18 -17.24
C THR A 536 6.29 -14.56 -17.88
N TYR A 537 6.43 -15.64 -17.10
CA TYR A 537 6.54 -17.01 -17.60
C TYR A 537 5.20 -17.74 -17.77
N VAL A 538 4.37 -17.77 -16.71
CA VAL A 538 3.14 -18.59 -16.70
C VAL A 538 2.02 -17.92 -17.51
N MET A 539 2.10 -16.60 -17.73
CA MET A 539 1.15 -15.79 -18.53
C MET A 539 -0.33 -15.88 -18.10
N ARG A 540 -0.62 -16.44 -16.92
CA ARG A 540 -1.98 -16.62 -16.36
C ARG A 540 -2.49 -15.45 -15.52
N GLY A 541 -1.70 -14.39 -15.36
CA GLY A 541 -2.05 -13.18 -14.61
C GLY A 541 -1.46 -13.13 -13.19
N VAL A 542 -2.11 -12.39 -12.29
CA VAL A 542 -1.70 -12.24 -10.87
C VAL A 542 -1.81 -13.58 -10.15
N LEU A 543 -0.85 -13.88 -9.26
CA LEU A 543 -0.86 -15.07 -8.40
C LEU A 543 -1.60 -14.69 -7.11
N VAL A 544 -2.91 -14.91 -7.09
CA VAL A 544 -3.79 -14.44 -6.00
C VAL A 544 -3.83 -15.48 -4.87
N PRO A 545 -3.32 -15.19 -3.65
CA PRO A 545 -3.15 -16.22 -2.61
C PRO A 545 -4.46 -16.87 -2.12
N SER A 546 -5.55 -16.11 -2.10
CA SER A 546 -6.86 -16.57 -1.62
C SER A 546 -7.53 -17.62 -2.54
N LEU A 547 -7.04 -17.80 -3.78
CA LEU A 547 -7.43 -18.90 -4.66
C LEU A 547 -6.87 -20.26 -4.20
N TYR A 548 -5.90 -20.25 -3.29
CA TYR A 548 -5.21 -21.43 -2.74
C TYR A 548 -5.42 -21.59 -1.23
N GLY A 549 -6.20 -20.69 -0.60
CA GLY A 549 -6.50 -20.70 0.83
C GLY A 549 -5.47 -19.97 1.69
N ALA A 550 -4.62 -19.13 1.08
CA ALA A 550 -3.58 -18.36 1.75
C ALA A 550 -3.89 -16.84 1.73
N HIS A 551 -3.28 -16.11 2.66
CA HIS A 551 -3.44 -14.65 2.81
C HIS A 551 -2.32 -13.85 2.15
N SER A 552 -1.14 -14.47 1.95
CA SER A 552 0.05 -13.86 1.34
C SER A 552 0.79 -14.85 0.44
N LEU A 553 1.73 -14.33 -0.38
CA LEU A 553 2.64 -15.18 -1.16
C LEU A 553 3.64 -15.91 -0.25
N ASP A 554 4.07 -15.29 0.85
CA ASP A 554 4.90 -15.93 1.86
C ASP A 554 4.20 -17.16 2.45
N GLN A 555 2.91 -17.07 2.83
CA GLN A 555 2.17 -18.25 3.34
C GLN A 555 2.07 -19.38 2.31
N ILE A 556 1.98 -19.07 1.01
CA ILE A 556 2.01 -20.10 -0.04
C ILE A 556 3.34 -20.88 -0.01
N LEU A 557 4.47 -20.17 0.07
CA LEU A 557 5.80 -20.78 0.09
C LEU A 557 6.07 -21.48 1.42
N ASP A 558 5.91 -20.75 2.53
CA ASP A 558 6.31 -21.12 3.88
C ASP A 558 5.38 -22.17 4.53
N THR A 559 4.16 -22.40 4.01
CA THR A 559 3.24 -23.41 4.58
C THR A 559 2.56 -24.36 3.59
N LEU A 560 2.41 -24.01 2.30
CA LEU A 560 1.64 -24.84 1.34
C LEU A 560 2.50 -25.57 0.31
N LEU A 561 3.71 -25.08 0.04
CA LEU A 561 4.63 -25.57 -1.01
C LEU A 561 6.08 -25.77 -0.52
N VAL A 562 6.30 -25.86 0.80
CA VAL A 562 7.62 -26.13 1.43
C VAL A 562 8.27 -27.41 0.88
N ASP A 563 7.42 -28.36 0.50
CA ASP A 563 7.76 -29.63 -0.13
C ASP A 563 8.30 -29.52 -1.57
N THR A 564 8.16 -28.34 -2.19
CA THR A 564 8.44 -28.10 -3.61
C THR A 564 9.43 -26.95 -3.81
N ILE A 565 9.36 -25.91 -2.98
CA ILE A 565 10.19 -24.69 -3.05
C ILE A 565 10.80 -24.42 -1.67
N MET A 566 12.12 -24.33 -1.61
CA MET A 566 12.86 -23.80 -0.46
C MET A 566 13.22 -22.33 -0.70
N ILE A 567 13.29 -21.56 0.38
CA ILE A 567 13.82 -20.19 0.37
C ILE A 567 15.20 -20.21 1.06
N ASP A 568 16.24 -19.76 0.36
CA ASP A 568 17.58 -19.62 0.92
C ASP A 568 17.66 -18.38 1.87
N LYS A 569 18.73 -18.26 2.64
CA LYS A 569 19.01 -17.15 3.57
C LYS A 569 18.97 -15.78 2.88
N ASP A 570 19.33 -15.75 1.60
CA ASP A 570 19.30 -14.56 0.74
C ASP A 570 17.88 -14.24 0.20
N GLY A 571 16.83 -14.95 0.63
CA GLY A 571 15.45 -14.80 0.15
C GLY A 571 15.19 -15.38 -1.24
N VAL A 572 16.14 -16.16 -1.78
CA VAL A 572 16.11 -16.73 -3.13
C VAL A 572 15.37 -18.07 -3.14
N LEU A 573 14.45 -18.24 -4.08
CA LEU A 573 13.68 -19.46 -4.30
C LEU A 573 14.52 -20.52 -5.01
N LYS A 574 14.45 -21.76 -4.53
CA LYS A 574 15.09 -22.94 -5.11
C LYS A 574 14.10 -24.10 -5.17
N ALA A 575 14.08 -24.84 -6.27
CA ALA A 575 13.30 -26.06 -6.38
C ALA A 575 13.87 -27.16 -5.45
N VAL A 576 13.00 -27.92 -4.79
CA VAL A 576 13.37 -29.11 -3.99
C VAL A 576 13.74 -30.29 -4.87
N HIS A 577 13.19 -30.35 -6.09
CA HIS A 577 13.33 -31.47 -7.02
C HIS A 577 14.08 -31.06 -8.29
N ASP A 578 14.84 -32.00 -8.84
CA ASP A 578 15.56 -31.89 -10.11
C ASP A 578 14.61 -31.61 -11.29
N ILE A 579 15.15 -30.99 -12.34
CA ILE A 579 14.42 -30.54 -13.52
C ILE A 579 13.67 -31.64 -14.28
N ASP A 580 14.17 -32.88 -14.21
CA ASP A 580 13.61 -34.07 -14.86
C ASP A 580 12.74 -34.92 -13.90
N ALA A 581 12.32 -34.36 -12.76
CA ALA A 581 11.49 -35.05 -11.78
C ALA A 581 10.17 -35.56 -12.41
N PRO A 582 9.80 -36.85 -12.24
CA PRO A 582 8.59 -37.40 -12.83
C PRO A 582 7.36 -36.58 -12.46
N LEU A 583 6.48 -36.31 -13.42
CA LEU A 583 5.30 -35.46 -13.21
C LEU A 583 4.37 -36.00 -12.09
N SER A 584 4.36 -37.32 -11.89
CA SER A 584 3.63 -37.98 -10.80
C SER A 584 4.14 -37.59 -9.40
N THR A 585 5.37 -37.07 -9.26
CA THR A 585 5.88 -36.51 -7.99
C THR A 585 4.96 -35.43 -7.44
N PHE A 586 4.50 -34.50 -8.28
CA PHE A 586 3.65 -33.38 -7.84
C PHE A 586 2.24 -33.82 -7.40
N VAL A 587 1.75 -34.96 -7.93
CA VAL A 587 0.56 -35.65 -7.42
C VAL A 587 0.82 -36.19 -6.02
N ARG A 588 1.93 -36.92 -5.83
CA ARG A 588 2.32 -37.50 -4.52
C ARG A 588 2.49 -36.44 -3.45
N LEU A 589 3.25 -35.38 -3.72
CA LEU A 589 3.41 -34.23 -2.81
C LEU A 589 2.05 -33.65 -2.39
N THR A 590 1.15 -33.45 -3.34
CA THR A 590 -0.19 -32.88 -3.05
C THR A 590 -1.06 -33.83 -2.24
N GLU A 591 -1.03 -35.14 -2.52
CA GLU A 591 -1.78 -36.15 -1.75
C GLU A 591 -1.23 -36.30 -0.32
N ALA A 592 0.09 -36.31 -0.14
CA ALA A 592 0.72 -36.33 1.18
C ALA A 592 0.31 -35.09 1.99
N ALA A 593 0.40 -33.89 1.40
CA ALA A 593 -0.04 -32.65 2.02
C ALA A 593 -1.57 -32.62 2.29
N ARG A 594 -2.40 -33.27 1.46
CA ARG A 594 -3.84 -33.40 1.69
C ARG A 594 -4.12 -34.27 2.93
N ARG A 595 -3.48 -35.45 3.02
CA ARG A 595 -3.61 -36.35 4.18
C ARG A 595 -3.10 -35.71 5.47
N GLU A 596 -1.98 -34.98 5.43
CA GLU A 596 -1.46 -34.28 6.60
C GLU A 596 -2.42 -33.20 7.12
N ARG A 597 -3.00 -32.38 6.22
CA ARG A 597 -4.04 -31.40 6.60
C ARG A 597 -5.27 -32.09 7.19
N GLU A 598 -5.75 -33.19 6.61
CA GLU A 598 -6.90 -33.94 7.13
C GLU A 598 -6.61 -34.55 8.50
N ALA A 599 -5.42 -35.10 8.73
CA ALA A 599 -4.99 -35.59 10.04
C ALA A 599 -4.93 -34.47 11.09
N ARG A 600 -4.47 -33.26 10.71
CA ARG A 600 -4.48 -32.08 11.58
C ARG A 600 -5.89 -31.58 11.90
N ILE A 601 -6.78 -31.51 10.91
CA ILE A 601 -8.21 -31.18 11.13
C ILE A 601 -8.87 -32.22 12.06
N ALA A 602 -8.61 -33.51 11.85
CA ALA A 602 -9.14 -34.58 12.70
C ALA A 602 -8.58 -34.54 14.14
N ALA A 603 -7.37 -34.01 14.34
CA ALA A 603 -6.78 -33.73 15.65
C ALA A 603 -7.28 -32.42 16.31
N GLY A 604 -8.17 -31.67 15.64
CA GLY A 604 -8.74 -30.41 16.14
C GLY A 604 -7.99 -29.13 15.73
N ASP A 605 -6.97 -29.23 14.89
CA ASP A 605 -6.30 -28.06 14.29
C ASP A 605 -7.14 -27.49 13.13
N GLU A 606 -8.14 -26.68 13.47
CA GLU A 606 -8.94 -25.91 12.51
C GLU A 606 -8.08 -24.92 11.67
N SER A 607 -6.83 -24.62 12.03
CA SER A 607 -5.95 -23.75 11.22
C SER A 607 -5.41 -24.44 9.96
N ALA A 608 -5.45 -25.77 9.90
CA ALA A 608 -5.12 -26.56 8.71
C ALA A 608 -6.17 -26.46 7.57
N LYS A 609 -7.29 -25.78 7.81
CA LYS A 609 -8.47 -25.69 6.94
C LYS A 609 -8.33 -24.57 5.90
N LEU A 610 -8.29 -24.93 4.62
CA LEU A 610 -8.05 -23.97 3.53
C LEU A 610 -9.28 -23.10 3.23
N MET A 611 -9.21 -21.82 3.57
CA MET A 611 -10.26 -20.83 3.35
C MET A 611 -10.21 -20.27 1.90
N VAL A 612 -10.58 -21.10 0.93
CA VAL A 612 -10.50 -20.76 -0.50
C VAL A 612 -11.67 -19.90 -0.97
N ILE A 613 -11.35 -18.74 -1.55
CA ILE A 613 -12.32 -17.90 -2.26
C ILE A 613 -12.43 -18.40 -3.70
N GLN A 614 -13.49 -19.14 -4.03
CA GLN A 614 -13.74 -19.47 -5.44
C GLN A 614 -14.18 -18.21 -6.22
N PRO A 615 -13.60 -17.94 -7.40
CA PRO A 615 -14.01 -16.81 -8.21
C PRO A 615 -15.44 -17.05 -8.73
N VAL A 616 -16.35 -16.11 -8.46
CA VAL A 616 -17.75 -16.22 -8.88
C VAL A 616 -17.82 -16.21 -10.40
N VAL A 617 -18.02 -17.40 -11.00
CA VAL A 617 -18.28 -17.52 -12.43
C VAL A 617 -19.62 -16.89 -12.70
N SER A 618 -19.61 -15.70 -13.31
CA SER A 618 -20.82 -15.00 -13.75
C SER A 618 -21.46 -15.75 -14.91
N HIS A 619 -22.24 -16.78 -14.58
CA HIS A 619 -23.07 -17.51 -15.51
C HIS A 619 -24.21 -16.58 -15.99
N TYR A 620 -23.93 -15.80 -17.03
CA TYR A 620 -24.94 -15.17 -17.87
C TYR A 620 -25.80 -16.28 -18.50
N SER A 621 -26.86 -16.67 -17.81
CA SER A 621 -27.81 -17.68 -18.25
C SER A 621 -28.51 -17.18 -19.52
N GLY A 622 -28.52 -18.03 -20.56
CA GLY A 622 -29.03 -17.69 -21.88
C GLY A 622 -30.56 -17.58 -21.92
N GLY A 623 -31.11 -16.48 -21.38
CA GLY A 623 -32.54 -16.19 -21.36
C GLY A 623 -33.14 -16.03 -22.75
N LYS A 624 -33.75 -17.09 -23.29
CA LYS A 624 -34.52 -17.03 -24.55
C LYS A 624 -35.86 -16.32 -24.36
N GLY A 625 -36.05 -15.20 -25.06
CA GLY A 625 -37.37 -14.72 -25.50
C GLY A 625 -38.12 -13.80 -24.53
N GLY A 626 -38.41 -12.59 -24.99
CA GLY A 626 -39.16 -11.58 -24.22
C GLY A 626 -38.97 -10.16 -24.76
N GLY A 627 -39.07 -9.98 -26.08
CA GLY A 627 -38.55 -8.78 -26.74
C GLY A 627 -39.45 -7.54 -26.67
N ARG A 628 -38.81 -6.36 -26.60
CA ARG A 628 -39.28 -5.15 -27.27
C ARG A 628 -38.16 -4.60 -28.15
N ARG A 629 -38.47 -4.31 -29.42
CA ARG A 629 -37.55 -3.56 -30.29
C ARG A 629 -37.57 -2.09 -29.89
N VAL A 630 -36.40 -1.46 -29.88
CA VAL A 630 -36.25 -0.08 -30.35
C VAL A 630 -35.12 -0.13 -31.37
N ASP A 631 -35.48 0.01 -32.65
CA ASP A 631 -34.50 0.17 -33.73
C ASP A 631 -33.83 1.54 -33.61
N TYR A 632 -32.50 1.60 -33.72
CA TYR A 632 -31.84 2.72 -34.38
C TYR A 632 -30.55 2.27 -35.04
N SER A 633 -30.55 2.26 -36.37
CA SER A 633 -29.35 2.01 -37.16
C SER A 633 -28.67 3.32 -37.55
N ARG A 634 -27.34 3.29 -37.53
CA ARG A 634 -26.45 3.95 -38.50
C ARG A 634 -26.75 5.44 -38.83
N SER A 635 -26.16 6.34 -38.03
CA SER A 635 -25.65 7.61 -38.57
C SER A 635 -24.43 8.06 -37.76
N GLY A 636 -23.30 8.28 -38.43
CA GLY A 636 -22.07 8.76 -37.82
C GLY A 636 -21.75 10.18 -38.27
N LYS A 637 -21.55 11.09 -37.31
CA LYS A 637 -20.78 12.34 -37.48
C LYS A 637 -20.26 12.78 -36.12
N GLY A 638 -19.05 13.32 -36.08
CA GLY A 638 -18.36 13.67 -34.84
C GLY A 638 -18.86 14.98 -34.22
N GLY A 639 -18.61 15.11 -32.92
CA GLY A 639 -18.75 16.36 -32.17
C GLY A 639 -17.83 16.29 -30.95
N TYR A 640 -17.01 17.33 -30.76
CA TYR A 640 -16.34 17.55 -29.47
C TYR A 640 -17.42 17.79 -28.41
N GLN A 641 -17.28 17.18 -27.23
CA GLN A 641 -18.10 17.53 -26.07
C GLN A 641 -17.18 17.94 -24.92
N SER A 642 -17.43 19.14 -24.41
CA SER A 642 -16.57 19.84 -23.46
C SER A 642 -16.69 19.30 -22.03
N TYR A 643 -15.58 19.34 -21.29
CA TYR A 643 -15.61 19.24 -19.83
C TYR A 643 -16.48 20.38 -19.27
N GLN A 644 -17.56 20.03 -18.57
CA GLN A 644 -18.40 20.99 -17.87
C GLN A 644 -17.95 21.11 -16.41
N GLN A 645 -17.63 22.33 -15.98
CA GLN A 645 -17.09 22.60 -14.66
C GLN A 645 -18.20 22.55 -13.60
N HIS A 646 -18.02 21.75 -12.54
CA HIS A 646 -18.81 21.87 -11.31
C HIS A 646 -18.10 22.83 -10.34
N SER A 647 -18.46 24.11 -10.41
CA SER A 647 -18.01 25.14 -9.47
C SER A 647 -18.86 25.14 -8.19
N GLY A 648 -18.33 24.55 -7.11
CA GLY A 648 -18.87 24.68 -5.76
C GLY A 648 -18.13 25.76 -4.96
N PRO A 649 -18.79 26.79 -4.41
CA PRO A 649 -18.11 27.90 -3.75
C PRO A 649 -17.74 27.56 -2.29
N TYR A 650 -16.45 27.42 -2.00
CA TYR A 650 -15.92 27.47 -0.63
C TYR A 650 -15.35 28.86 -0.32
N HIS A 651 -15.90 29.48 0.72
CA HIS A 651 -15.45 30.75 1.27
C HIS A 651 -15.65 30.76 2.78
N ALA A 652 -14.81 31.54 3.47
CA ALA A 652 -14.66 31.64 4.92
C ALA A 652 -13.84 30.50 5.59
N ARG A 653 -12.95 30.80 6.55
CA ARG A 653 -12.33 32.10 6.92
C ARG A 653 -11.06 31.83 7.74
N CYS A 654 -10.10 32.76 7.72
CA CYS A 654 -9.00 32.74 8.68
C CYS A 654 -9.50 33.13 10.08
N LYS A 655 -8.91 32.49 11.09
CA LYS A 655 -8.65 33.02 12.43
C LYS A 655 -7.31 32.46 12.90
#